data_AF-X6M1B2-F1
#
_entry.id   AF-X6M1B2-F1
#
_cell.length_a   1.000
_cell.length_b   1.000
_cell.length_c   1.000
_cell.angle_alpha   90.00
_cell.angle_beta   90.00
_cell.angle_gamma   90.00
#
_symmetry.space_group_name_H-M   'P 1'
#
loop_
_entity.id
_entity.type
_entity.pdbx_description
1 polymer ?
#
loop_
_entity_poly.entity_id
_entity_poly.type
_entity_poly.pdbx_seq_one_letter_code
_entity_poly.pdbx_strand_id
1 'polypeptide(L)'
;MLSQLALSFPKIEKEILSRIYDYCNGDLNEANELLNFVTDNRTSIEQQRKLLTLLEDFSVHIDKETILKKWVECGQIYLLTMLELNKICKANTKKYLYKVVCELKRVYRVEESKETKIIKELCLHVLWNLLSNPKKLKYRQISNSLLFRNVKKKCEEMKVEMDPVLEIMRHYLKEFGFQNKIDGNWSYRGSVPSLSLWKHYCEWIKKQLMLCILHFNCHLIFKICRMIFVVLLLIANRYKTNRCTPKTVFMCSKGKWTEYEIVFDYQHRTIMLLNKINEEKDEKEEQDKFKIEALQVGNPKEVVIGSACLYSMEFNSFNVSWEDDFIYKVPLNPYAATFENAKEYLKDKLEMIEFLGNGTGELINCDFLKVDCQISLLLTGKAYSCTNKKAIHENIKQQIQYNESDINALILNDKILTILMMSTDTWDIRLNLHHICAILLYCGKSCGVEFSYDQMDFKHYVWIYLDRYLQSAVAILCTHERREESNMDLYCELKGMKFENINELSAGYFVSYVSATNVLQDTQTSQTDQRCILHFHPSMRRADGIFSCNVSWILPFKHCHIIFSRPYTNVTNEYKTVPQWYPRVESENDNTQVILLTSRVYDRVIRPAMKICTLWNYSIDINLVGLLLRIIRSTSVVTSMLLSFDEWKRENNKEEQYTEKIDTFVKRRCCNHQINMFSIFFAEKMLYDEQKIMKLVTVYTVIIGLPFVEADKQTWMTRTL
;
A
#
# COMPACT_ATOMS: atom_id res chain seq x y z
N MET A 1 -42.05 6.51 37.28
CA MET A 1 -41.30 7.76 36.99
C MET A 1 -41.50 8.22 35.55
N LEU A 2 -41.22 7.41 34.52
CA LEU A 2 -41.56 7.79 33.12
C LEU A 2 -43.04 8.18 32.91
N SER A 3 -43.96 7.54 33.64
CA SER A 3 -45.39 7.93 33.63
C SER A 3 -45.66 9.33 34.21
N GLN A 4 -44.84 9.81 35.14
CA GLN A 4 -44.95 11.17 35.68
C GLN A 4 -44.41 12.20 34.68
N LEU A 5 -43.28 11.92 34.03
CA LEU A 5 -42.74 12.77 32.95
C LEU A 5 -43.71 12.84 31.76
N ALA A 6 -44.35 11.73 31.40
CA ALA A 6 -45.35 11.70 30.33
C ALA A 6 -46.59 12.54 30.64
N LEU A 7 -46.97 12.67 31.92
CA LEU A 7 -48.07 13.55 32.35
C LEU A 7 -47.66 15.03 32.29
N SER A 8 -46.42 15.36 32.68
CA SER A 8 -45.90 16.75 32.65
C SER A 8 -45.58 17.26 31.24
N PHE A 9 -45.20 16.36 30.32
CA PHE A 9 -44.80 16.71 28.94
C PHE A 9 -45.61 15.94 27.89
N PRO A 10 -46.92 16.16 27.77
CA PRO A 10 -47.80 15.35 26.92
C PRO A 10 -47.53 15.48 25.42
N LYS A 11 -46.74 16.48 25.00
CA LYS A 11 -46.39 16.75 23.59
C LYS A 11 -45.07 16.08 23.16
N ILE A 12 -44.36 15.42 24.07
CA ILE A 12 -43.08 14.74 23.78
C ILE A 12 -43.35 13.23 23.67
N GLU A 13 -42.80 12.60 22.63
CA GLU A 13 -42.94 11.16 22.43
C GLU A 13 -42.30 10.37 23.58
N LYS A 14 -42.95 9.28 23.98
CA LYS A 14 -42.49 8.41 25.08
C LYS A 14 -41.07 7.86 24.87
N GLU A 15 -40.67 7.62 23.62
CA GLU A 15 -39.31 7.21 23.27
C GLU A 15 -38.29 8.29 23.64
N ILE A 16 -38.58 9.55 23.31
CA ILE A 16 -37.70 10.69 23.60
C ILE A 16 -37.63 10.93 25.12
N LEU A 17 -38.76 10.82 25.83
CA LEU A 17 -38.77 10.87 27.30
C LEU A 17 -37.87 9.81 27.92
N SER A 18 -37.95 8.56 27.42
CA SER A 18 -37.09 7.47 27.90
C SER A 18 -35.62 7.78 27.66
N ARG A 19 -35.27 8.19 26.44
CA ARG A 19 -33.87 8.45 26.10
C ARG A 19 -33.28 9.65 26.84
N ILE A 20 -34.05 10.71 27.10
CA ILE A 20 -33.60 11.83 27.95
C ILE A 20 -33.36 11.36 29.37
N TYR A 21 -34.28 10.57 29.92
CA TYR A 21 -34.14 10.01 31.27
C TYR A 21 -32.91 9.10 31.38
N ASP A 22 -32.67 8.27 30.37
CA ASP A 22 -31.50 7.40 30.29
C ASP A 22 -30.20 8.21 30.16
N TYR A 23 -30.19 9.26 29.32
CA TYR A 23 -29.04 10.17 29.17
C TYR A 23 -28.68 10.87 30.49
N CYS A 24 -29.67 11.27 31.28
CA CYS A 24 -29.50 11.85 32.61
C CYS A 24 -29.22 10.81 33.71
N ASN A 25 -28.91 9.55 33.35
CA ASN A 25 -28.66 8.45 34.29
C ASN A 25 -29.78 8.27 35.34
N GLY A 26 -31.01 8.59 34.97
CA GLY A 26 -32.17 8.49 35.84
C GLY A 26 -32.39 9.67 36.80
N ASP A 27 -31.60 10.76 36.71
CA ASP A 27 -31.83 11.99 37.47
C ASP A 27 -33.08 12.72 36.94
N LEU A 28 -34.11 12.78 37.78
CA LEU A 28 -35.40 13.38 37.43
C LEU A 28 -35.31 14.90 37.28
N ASN A 29 -34.49 15.57 38.09
CA ASN A 29 -34.35 17.03 38.03
C ASN A 29 -33.63 17.41 36.74
N GLU A 30 -32.55 16.71 36.42
CA GLU A 30 -31.79 16.94 35.20
C GLU A 30 -32.62 16.65 33.93
N ALA A 31 -33.39 15.56 33.96
CA ALA A 31 -34.32 15.23 32.87
C ALA A 31 -35.41 16.30 32.71
N ASN A 32 -35.99 16.81 33.81
CA ASN A 32 -36.99 17.88 33.78
C ASN A 32 -36.43 19.17 33.18
N GLU A 33 -35.19 19.56 33.53
CA GLU A 33 -34.54 20.73 32.94
C GLU A 33 -34.38 20.60 31.42
N LEU A 34 -33.94 19.43 30.94
CA LEU A 34 -33.75 19.19 29.52
C LEU A 34 -35.08 19.16 28.75
N LEU A 35 -36.12 18.60 29.36
CA LEU A 35 -37.48 18.55 28.81
C LEU A 35 -38.14 19.93 28.78
N ASN A 36 -37.94 20.74 29.81
CA ASN A 36 -38.35 22.15 29.82
C ASN A 36 -37.64 22.92 28.70
N PHE A 37 -36.32 22.77 28.58
CA PHE A 37 -35.55 23.41 27.49
C PHE A 37 -36.09 23.04 26.09
N VAL A 38 -36.36 21.76 25.84
CA VAL A 38 -36.93 21.28 24.58
C VAL A 38 -38.30 21.92 24.29
N THR A 39 -39.13 22.02 25.33
CA THR A 39 -40.49 22.57 25.27
C THR A 39 -40.48 24.08 25.04
N ASP A 40 -39.67 24.81 25.79
CA ASP A 40 -39.57 26.27 25.75
C ASP A 40 -39.04 26.77 24.40
N ASN A 41 -38.08 26.02 23.82
CA ASN A 41 -37.50 26.36 22.52
C ASN A 41 -38.31 25.83 21.33
N ARG A 42 -39.54 25.34 21.54
CA ARG A 42 -40.46 24.85 20.49
C ARG A 42 -39.82 23.85 19.51
N THR A 43 -38.96 22.97 20.04
CA THR A 43 -38.18 22.03 19.24
C THR A 43 -39.11 20.97 18.62
N SER A 44 -39.11 20.80 17.30
CA SER A 44 -39.91 19.75 16.64
C SER A 44 -39.42 18.34 17.02
N ILE A 45 -40.25 17.30 16.83
CA ILE A 45 -39.90 15.91 17.20
C ILE A 45 -38.60 15.44 16.52
N GLU A 46 -38.41 15.74 15.24
CA GLU A 46 -37.17 15.37 14.53
C GLU A 46 -35.96 16.12 15.12
N GLN A 47 -36.13 17.41 15.42
CA GLN A 47 -35.10 18.22 16.07
C GLN A 47 -34.77 17.72 17.49
N GLN A 48 -35.75 17.22 18.25
CA GLN A 48 -35.52 16.61 19.57
C GLN A 48 -34.62 15.38 19.47
N ARG A 49 -34.89 14.47 18.51
CA ARG A 49 -34.04 13.29 18.26
C ARG A 49 -32.61 13.68 17.87
N LYS A 50 -32.48 14.74 17.06
CA LYS A 50 -31.18 15.28 16.64
C LYS A 50 -30.42 15.92 17.80
N LEU A 51 -31.08 16.74 18.62
CA LEU A 51 -30.48 17.33 19.81
C LEU A 51 -29.98 16.25 20.76
N LEU A 52 -30.77 15.20 20.97
CA LEU A 52 -30.39 14.10 21.84
C LEU A 52 -29.14 13.36 21.32
N THR A 53 -29.06 13.15 20.00
CA THR A 53 -27.87 12.59 19.35
C THR A 53 -26.64 13.47 19.60
N LEU A 54 -26.77 14.81 19.55
CA LEU A 54 -25.66 15.71 19.87
C LEU A 54 -25.23 15.61 21.33
N LEU A 55 -26.19 15.51 22.26
CA LEU A 55 -25.89 15.35 23.68
C LEU A 55 -25.16 14.02 23.93
N GLU A 56 -25.64 12.91 23.36
CA GLU A 56 -24.99 11.60 23.46
C GLU A 56 -23.57 11.61 22.86
N ASP A 57 -23.39 12.23 21.70
CA ASP A 57 -22.11 12.22 20.97
C ASP A 57 -21.05 13.15 21.58
N PHE A 58 -21.46 14.28 22.17
CA PHE A 58 -20.54 15.34 22.60
C PHE A 58 -20.42 15.54 24.12
N SER A 59 -21.33 14.99 24.94
CA SER A 59 -21.33 15.16 26.40
C SER A 59 -20.05 14.70 27.11
N VAL A 60 -19.30 13.79 26.49
CA VAL A 60 -18.01 13.32 27.01
C VAL A 60 -16.93 14.43 26.96
N HIS A 61 -17.09 15.42 26.09
CA HIS A 61 -16.05 16.39 25.75
C HIS A 61 -16.47 17.85 25.89
N ILE A 62 -17.77 18.11 25.89
CA ILE A 62 -18.37 19.45 25.99
C ILE A 62 -19.46 19.36 27.04
N ASP A 63 -19.49 20.32 27.95
CA ASP A 63 -20.55 20.41 28.94
C ASP A 63 -21.92 20.61 28.26
N LYS A 64 -22.94 20.07 28.91
CA LYS A 64 -24.33 20.08 28.45
C LYS A 64 -24.81 21.50 28.10
N GLU A 65 -24.50 22.48 28.94
CA GLU A 65 -24.90 23.88 28.72
C GLU A 65 -24.34 24.46 27.42
N THR A 66 -23.06 24.20 27.12
CA THR A 66 -22.43 24.62 25.87
C THR A 66 -23.07 23.94 24.65
N ILE A 67 -23.43 22.65 24.76
CA ILE A 67 -24.15 21.93 23.69
C ILE A 67 -25.52 22.58 23.43
N LEU A 68 -26.31 22.81 24.48
CA LEU A 68 -27.64 23.42 24.38
C LEU A 68 -27.58 24.86 23.87
N LYS A 69 -26.59 25.65 24.32
CA LYS A 69 -26.35 27.01 23.82
C LYS A 69 -26.05 27.02 22.32
N LYS A 70 -25.12 26.17 21.87
CA LYS A 70 -24.78 26.07 20.44
C LYS A 70 -25.91 25.56 19.58
N TRP A 71 -26.77 24.70 20.15
CA TRP A 71 -27.99 24.26 19.49
C TRP A 71 -28.92 25.43 19.16
N VAL A 72 -29.15 26.33 20.12
CA VAL A 72 -29.99 27.53 19.92
C VAL A 72 -29.31 28.53 18.97
N GLU A 73 -28.02 28.82 19.18
CA GLU A 73 -27.26 29.77 18.33
C GLU A 73 -27.25 29.35 16.85
N CYS A 74 -27.24 28.04 16.57
CA CYS A 74 -27.27 27.51 15.22
C CYS A 74 -28.71 27.35 14.66
N GLY A 75 -29.70 27.99 15.27
CA GLY A 75 -31.09 27.93 14.82
C GLY A 75 -31.69 26.52 14.90
N GLN A 76 -31.23 25.68 15.82
CA GLN A 76 -31.68 24.29 15.99
C GLN A 76 -31.45 23.42 14.74
N ILE A 77 -30.39 23.72 13.97
CA ILE A 77 -29.97 22.97 12.79
C ILE A 77 -28.85 21.99 13.18
N TYR A 78 -29.18 20.70 13.22
CA TYR A 78 -28.28 19.61 13.65
C TYR A 78 -26.88 19.66 13.06
N LEU A 79 -26.76 19.79 11.73
CA LEU A 79 -25.46 19.78 11.09
C LEU A 79 -24.61 20.99 11.49
N LEU A 80 -25.21 22.18 11.58
CA LEU A 80 -24.50 23.40 11.98
C LEU A 80 -24.04 23.30 13.43
N THR A 81 -24.93 22.87 14.34
CA THR A 81 -24.56 22.65 15.74
C THR A 81 -23.46 21.60 15.88
N MET A 82 -23.59 20.46 15.19
CA MET A 82 -22.57 19.40 15.19
C MET A 82 -21.21 19.93 14.70
N LEU A 83 -21.18 20.79 13.69
CA LEU A 83 -19.96 21.39 13.16
C LEU A 83 -19.31 22.36 14.15
N GLU A 84 -20.10 23.22 14.80
CA GLU A 84 -19.61 24.14 15.82
C GLU A 84 -19.09 23.39 17.06
N LEU A 85 -19.82 22.37 17.53
CA LEU A 85 -19.36 21.51 18.62
C LEU A 85 -18.08 20.76 18.24
N ASN A 86 -17.95 20.28 17.01
CA ASN A 86 -16.70 19.69 16.52
C ASN A 86 -15.53 20.68 16.51
N LYS A 87 -15.76 21.98 16.25
CA LYS A 87 -14.70 23.00 16.35
C LYS A 87 -14.24 23.16 17.79
N ILE A 88 -15.17 23.25 18.74
CA ILE A 88 -14.89 23.31 20.18
C ILE A 88 -14.12 22.06 20.62
N CYS A 89 -14.58 20.87 20.23
CA CYS A 89 -13.88 19.62 20.45
C CYS A 89 -12.48 19.65 19.86
N LYS A 90 -12.28 20.04 18.60
CA LYS A 90 -10.94 20.08 17.97
C LYS A 90 -9.98 21.03 18.69
N ALA A 91 -10.45 22.18 19.16
CA ALA A 91 -9.65 23.11 19.96
C ALA A 91 -9.21 22.47 21.29
N ASN A 92 -10.12 21.74 21.96
CA ASN A 92 -9.84 21.02 23.20
C ASN A 92 -9.00 19.73 22.99
N THR A 93 -9.20 19.04 21.87
CA THR A 93 -8.48 17.82 21.47
C THR A 93 -7.04 18.14 21.12
N LYS A 94 -6.70 19.33 20.60
CA LYS A 94 -5.28 19.71 20.40
C LYS A 94 -4.51 19.71 21.74
N LYS A 95 -5.18 20.08 22.83
CA LYS A 95 -4.62 20.08 24.20
C LYS A 95 -4.53 18.66 24.79
N TYR A 96 -5.55 17.82 24.58
CA TYR A 96 -5.57 16.44 25.07
C TYR A 96 -4.71 15.48 24.24
N LEU A 97 -4.69 15.63 22.91
CA LEU A 97 -3.84 14.86 22.00
C LEU A 97 -2.37 15.22 22.22
N TYR A 98 -2.02 16.48 22.52
CA TYR A 98 -0.66 16.82 22.93
C TYR A 98 -0.27 16.12 24.23
N LYS A 99 -1.17 16.06 25.23
CA LYS A 99 -0.93 15.35 26.50
C LYS A 99 -0.83 13.83 26.31
N VAL A 100 -1.74 13.22 25.54
CA VAL A 100 -1.75 11.78 25.25
C VAL A 100 -0.61 11.39 24.31
N VAL A 101 -0.21 12.22 23.35
CA VAL A 101 0.98 12.00 22.52
C VAL A 101 2.25 12.16 23.35
N CYS A 102 2.30 13.07 24.32
CA CYS A 102 3.42 13.16 25.27
C CYS A 102 3.50 11.94 26.19
N GLU A 103 2.37 11.44 26.71
CA GLU A 103 2.32 10.21 27.51
C GLU A 103 2.57 8.94 26.69
N LEU A 104 2.07 8.85 25.44
CA LEU A 104 2.36 7.75 24.52
C LEU A 104 3.82 7.79 24.04
N LYS A 105 4.41 8.97 23.83
CA LYS A 105 5.86 9.13 23.60
C LYS A 105 6.67 8.65 24.80
N ARG A 106 6.11 8.76 26.01
CA ARG A 106 6.73 8.31 27.26
C ARG A 106 6.58 6.80 27.49
N VAL A 107 5.49 6.18 27.05
CA VAL A 107 5.20 4.73 27.20
C VAL A 107 5.81 3.88 26.08
N TYR A 108 5.90 4.40 24.84
CA TYR A 108 6.36 3.62 23.67
C TYR A 108 7.78 3.95 23.18
N ARG A 109 8.47 4.92 23.80
CA ARG A 109 9.93 4.96 23.73
C ARG A 109 10.50 4.03 24.79
N VAL A 110 10.61 2.75 24.46
CA VAL A 110 11.82 2.05 24.91
C VAL A 110 12.92 2.53 23.96
N GLU A 111 13.39 3.77 24.16
CA GLU A 111 14.65 4.16 23.57
C GLU A 111 15.67 3.15 24.11
N GLU A 112 16.31 2.42 23.21
CA GLU A 112 17.48 1.63 23.56
C GLU A 112 18.41 2.53 24.35
N SER A 113 18.78 2.11 25.56
CA SER A 113 19.66 2.92 26.39
C SER A 113 20.92 3.23 25.59
N LYS A 114 21.44 4.44 25.72
CA LYS A 114 22.59 4.86 24.92
C LYS A 114 23.80 3.95 25.18
N GLU A 115 23.94 3.44 26.40
CA GLU A 115 24.90 2.40 26.80
C GLU A 115 24.70 1.15 25.93
N THR A 116 23.48 0.62 25.87
CA THR A 116 23.14 -0.60 25.12
C THR A 116 23.44 -0.44 23.63
N LYS A 117 23.16 0.75 23.07
CA LYS A 117 23.47 1.07 21.68
C LYS A 117 24.99 1.05 21.42
N ILE A 118 25.79 1.68 22.27
CA ILE A 118 27.26 1.67 22.17
C ILE A 118 27.81 0.25 22.27
N ILE A 119 27.35 -0.51 23.27
CA ILE A 119 27.80 -1.90 23.51
C ILE A 119 27.49 -2.76 22.30
N LYS A 120 26.26 -2.67 21.78
CA LYS A 120 25.83 -3.41 20.59
C LYS A 120 26.68 -3.08 19.36
N GLU A 121 26.90 -1.78 19.10
CA GLU A 121 27.70 -1.34 17.94
C GLU A 121 29.12 -1.93 17.99
N LEU A 122 29.75 -1.90 19.16
CA LEU A 122 31.10 -2.42 19.37
C LEU A 122 31.15 -3.95 19.31
N CYS A 123 30.19 -4.64 19.93
CA CYS A 123 30.09 -6.10 19.90
C CYS A 123 29.89 -6.63 18.48
N LEU A 124 28.96 -6.03 17.71
CA LEU A 124 28.74 -6.40 16.31
C LEU A 124 30.00 -6.17 15.47
N HIS A 125 30.75 -5.09 15.72
CA HIS A 125 32.00 -4.83 15.01
C HIS A 125 33.08 -5.89 15.31
N VAL A 126 33.23 -6.29 16.57
CA VAL A 126 34.17 -7.35 16.97
C VAL A 126 33.79 -8.69 16.35
N LEU A 127 32.52 -9.08 16.48
CA LEU A 127 31.99 -10.34 15.94
C LEU A 127 32.09 -10.37 14.41
N TRP A 128 31.71 -9.29 13.73
CA TRP A 128 31.81 -9.21 12.27
C TRP A 128 33.25 -9.37 11.78
N ASN A 129 34.23 -8.72 12.43
CA ASN A 129 35.64 -8.87 12.07
C ASN A 129 36.14 -10.31 12.27
N LEU A 130 35.75 -10.97 13.37
CA LEU A 130 36.13 -12.36 13.65
C LEU A 130 35.50 -13.34 12.66
N LEU A 131 34.21 -13.20 12.37
CA LEU A 131 33.46 -14.09 11.48
C LEU A 131 33.86 -13.90 10.01
N SER A 132 34.12 -12.66 9.59
CA SER A 132 34.49 -12.35 8.20
C SER A 132 35.95 -12.67 7.89
N ASN A 133 36.82 -12.65 8.92
CA ASN A 133 38.26 -12.83 8.74
C ASN A 133 38.87 -13.78 9.79
N PRO A 134 38.35 -15.02 9.93
CA PRO A 134 38.69 -15.89 11.05
C PRO A 134 40.17 -16.24 11.09
N LYS A 135 40.86 -16.33 9.94
CA LYS A 135 42.29 -16.69 9.83
C LYS A 135 43.26 -15.52 10.05
N LYS A 136 42.80 -14.27 10.02
CA LYS A 136 43.69 -13.09 10.09
C LYS A 136 43.98 -12.73 11.55
N LEU A 137 45.24 -12.92 11.98
CA LEU A 137 45.69 -12.68 13.35
C LEU A 137 45.37 -11.27 13.87
N LYS A 138 45.40 -10.25 13.00
CA LYS A 138 45.13 -8.85 13.39
C LYS A 138 43.72 -8.63 13.98
N TYR A 139 42.72 -9.42 13.59
CA TYR A 139 41.36 -9.32 14.14
C TYR A 139 41.15 -10.18 15.38
N ARG A 140 42.12 -11.03 15.72
CA ARG A 140 42.16 -11.83 16.96
C ARG A 140 42.86 -11.09 18.11
N GLN A 141 43.29 -9.85 17.90
CA GLN A 141 43.97 -9.04 18.90
C GLN A 141 43.28 -7.69 19.00
N ILE A 142 42.96 -7.27 20.23
CA ILE A 142 42.37 -5.96 20.52
C ILE A 142 43.26 -5.30 21.57
N SER A 143 43.90 -4.20 21.17
CA SER A 143 44.68 -3.40 22.10
C SER A 143 43.77 -2.77 23.14
N ASN A 144 44.15 -2.87 24.42
CA ASN A 144 43.36 -2.29 25.50
C ASN A 144 43.27 -0.77 25.40
N SER A 145 44.34 -0.12 24.94
CA SER A 145 44.36 1.33 24.73
C SER A 145 43.47 1.77 23.56
N LEU A 146 43.35 0.95 22.50
CA LEU A 146 42.43 1.20 21.39
C LEU A 146 40.97 0.95 21.79
N LEU A 147 40.69 -0.12 22.53
CA LEU A 147 39.35 -0.39 23.08
C LEU A 147 38.89 0.76 23.96
N PHE A 148 39.75 1.19 24.91
CA PHE A 148 39.47 2.32 25.79
C PHE A 148 39.18 3.59 24.99
N ARG A 149 40.03 3.93 24.01
CA ARG A 149 39.85 5.11 23.17
C ARG A 149 38.53 5.08 22.39
N ASN A 150 38.17 3.94 21.81
CA ASN A 150 36.94 3.81 21.02
C ASN A 150 35.68 3.88 21.89
N VAL A 151 35.69 3.22 23.06
CA VAL A 151 34.59 3.32 24.03
C VAL A 151 34.46 4.75 24.53
N LYS A 152 35.57 5.40 24.92
CA LYS A 152 35.58 6.80 25.37
C LYS A 152 34.96 7.74 24.34
N LYS A 153 35.42 7.66 23.09
CA LYS A 153 34.89 8.48 21.99
C LYS A 153 33.38 8.31 21.81
N LYS A 154 32.88 7.07 21.81
CA LYS A 154 31.44 6.77 21.66
C LYS A 154 30.62 7.22 22.87
N CYS A 155 31.15 7.05 24.08
CA CYS A 155 30.54 7.54 25.31
C CYS A 155 30.44 9.07 25.34
N GLU A 156 31.49 9.78 24.92
CA GLU A 156 31.50 11.24 24.79
C GLU A 156 30.47 11.72 23.74
N GLU A 157 30.45 11.10 22.56
CA GLU A 157 29.48 11.39 21.49
C GLU A 157 28.03 11.24 21.96
N MET A 158 27.72 10.21 22.75
CA MET A 158 26.37 9.94 23.23
C MET A 158 26.04 10.54 24.61
N LYS A 159 27.02 11.15 25.29
CA LYS A 159 26.90 11.65 26.69
C LYS A 159 26.52 10.55 27.68
N VAL A 160 27.33 9.50 27.74
CA VAL A 160 27.16 8.31 28.59
C VAL A 160 28.41 8.11 29.44
N GLU A 161 28.25 7.64 30.68
CA GLU A 161 29.40 7.30 31.54
C GLU A 161 30.19 6.12 30.98
N MET A 162 31.51 6.24 30.98
CA MET A 162 32.39 5.30 30.30
C MET A 162 32.55 3.98 31.05
N ASP A 163 32.69 4.02 32.38
CA ASP A 163 33.09 2.87 33.19
C ASP A 163 32.11 1.69 33.09
N PRO A 164 30.77 1.89 33.18
CA PRO A 164 29.80 0.79 33.03
C PRO A 164 29.86 0.15 31.63
N VAL A 165 29.98 0.97 30.58
CA VAL A 165 30.07 0.49 29.20
C VAL A 165 31.34 -0.33 29.00
N LEU A 166 32.47 0.15 29.53
CA LEU A 166 33.76 -0.53 29.40
C LEU A 166 33.78 -1.86 30.16
N GLU A 167 33.19 -1.93 31.36
CA GLU A 167 33.06 -3.17 32.12
C GLU A 167 32.22 -4.22 31.36
N ILE A 168 31.08 -3.81 30.83
CA ILE A 168 30.21 -4.68 30.03
C ILE A 168 30.91 -5.14 28.76
N MET A 169 31.64 -4.26 28.07
CA MET A 169 32.43 -4.65 26.89
C MET A 169 33.50 -5.69 27.23
N ARG A 170 34.21 -5.57 28.35
CA ARG A 170 35.19 -6.58 28.80
C ARG A 170 34.52 -7.92 29.10
N HIS A 171 33.31 -7.91 29.67
CA HIS A 171 32.53 -9.11 29.90
C HIS A 171 32.23 -9.83 28.57
N TYR A 172 31.68 -9.12 27.58
CA TYR A 172 31.37 -9.71 26.27
C TYR A 172 32.62 -10.18 25.52
N LEU A 173 33.76 -9.51 25.64
CA LEU A 173 35.01 -9.99 25.06
C LEU A 173 35.43 -11.35 25.65
N LYS A 174 35.28 -11.54 26.97
CA LYS A 174 35.51 -12.85 27.61
C LYS A 174 34.51 -13.90 27.11
N GLU A 175 33.24 -13.53 27.03
CA GLU A 175 32.16 -14.41 26.53
C GLU A 175 32.42 -14.88 25.10
N PHE A 176 32.93 -13.99 24.23
CA PHE A 176 33.32 -14.35 22.87
C PHE A 176 34.54 -15.28 22.83
N GLY A 177 35.37 -15.32 23.88
CA GLY A 177 36.56 -16.18 24.00
C GLY A 177 37.90 -15.43 24.01
N PHE A 178 37.90 -14.10 24.13
CA PHE A 178 39.15 -13.36 24.31
C PHE A 178 39.72 -13.52 25.71
N GLN A 179 41.04 -13.66 25.79
CA GLN A 179 41.81 -13.69 27.02
C GLN A 179 42.59 -12.39 27.17
N ASN A 180 42.60 -11.84 28.38
CA ASN A 180 43.41 -10.68 28.73
C ASN A 180 44.85 -11.15 29.01
N LYS A 181 45.82 -10.56 28.31
CA LYS A 181 47.24 -10.84 28.49
C LYS A 181 47.82 -9.97 29.61
N ILE A 182 49.01 -10.33 30.08
CA ILE A 182 49.76 -9.59 31.12
C ILE A 182 50.04 -8.14 30.69
N ASP A 183 50.20 -7.88 29.39
CA ASP A 183 50.37 -6.53 28.82
C ASP A 183 49.06 -5.72 28.75
N GLY A 184 47.96 -6.28 29.27
CA GLY A 184 46.62 -5.71 29.26
C GLY A 184 45.83 -5.93 27.97
N ASN A 185 46.46 -6.40 26.88
CA ASN A 185 45.81 -6.56 25.58
C ASN A 185 44.91 -7.81 25.53
N TRP A 186 43.86 -7.74 24.74
CA TRP A 186 42.94 -8.86 24.54
C TRP A 186 43.37 -9.69 23.33
N SER A 187 43.43 -11.00 23.49
CA SER A 187 43.75 -11.91 22.39
C SER A 187 42.87 -13.15 22.37
N TYR A 188 42.50 -13.58 21.17
CA TYR A 188 41.79 -14.82 20.93
C TYR A 188 42.79 -15.96 20.73
N ARG A 189 42.77 -16.98 21.59
CA ARG A 189 43.71 -18.12 21.53
C ARG A 189 43.06 -19.30 20.81
N GLY A 190 43.77 -19.90 19.86
CA GLY A 190 43.30 -21.08 19.11
C GLY A 190 42.55 -20.76 17.81
N SER A 191 41.87 -21.76 17.27
CA SER A 191 40.90 -21.62 16.16
C SER A 191 39.66 -20.86 16.64
N VAL A 192 39.09 -20.04 15.76
CA VAL A 192 37.90 -19.25 16.05
C VAL A 192 36.68 -20.16 15.88
N PRO A 193 35.90 -20.46 16.93
CA PRO A 193 34.73 -21.33 16.84
C PRO A 193 33.59 -20.59 16.14
N SER A 194 33.52 -20.74 14.81
CA SER A 194 32.57 -20.03 13.94
C SER A 194 31.11 -20.15 14.39
N LEU A 195 30.69 -21.31 14.90
CA LEU A 195 29.30 -21.56 15.29
C LEU A 195 28.89 -20.83 16.58
N SER A 196 29.76 -20.78 17.59
CA SER A 196 29.45 -20.08 18.85
C SER A 196 29.37 -18.57 18.62
N LEU A 197 30.32 -18.02 17.86
CA LEU A 197 30.34 -16.60 17.53
C LEU A 197 29.18 -16.20 16.61
N TRP A 198 28.77 -17.10 15.70
CA TRP A 198 27.58 -16.91 14.88
C TRP A 198 26.32 -16.78 15.74
N LYS A 199 26.14 -17.61 16.77
CA LYS A 199 25.00 -17.53 17.69
C LYS A 199 24.97 -16.18 18.41
N HIS A 200 26.10 -15.73 18.96
CA HIS A 200 26.20 -14.40 19.58
C HIS A 200 25.91 -13.27 18.58
N TYR A 201 26.40 -13.38 17.35
CA TYR A 201 26.13 -12.40 16.29
C TYR A 201 24.64 -12.32 15.96
N CYS A 202 23.97 -13.47 15.79
CA CYS A 202 22.53 -13.55 15.59
C CYS A 202 21.73 -12.94 16.75
N GLU A 203 22.15 -13.17 17.99
CA GLU A 203 21.52 -12.60 19.18
C GLU A 203 21.63 -11.08 19.22
N TRP A 204 22.79 -10.52 18.89
CA TRP A 204 22.98 -9.08 18.82
C TRP A 204 22.19 -8.42 17.70
N ILE A 205 22.07 -9.07 16.54
CA ILE A 205 21.21 -8.58 15.45
C ILE A 205 19.72 -8.61 15.86
N LYS A 206 19.28 -9.66 16.56
CA LYS A 206 17.89 -9.72 17.08
C LYS A 206 17.59 -8.63 18.10
N LYS A 207 18.61 -8.11 18.81
CA LYS A 207 18.49 -6.96 19.73
C LYS A 207 18.46 -5.61 19.00
N GLN A 208 18.69 -5.54 17.68
CA GLN A 208 18.51 -4.30 16.92
C GLN A 208 17.01 -3.91 16.86
N LEU A 209 16.65 -2.81 17.52
CA LEU A 209 15.33 -2.19 17.43
C LEU A 209 15.11 -1.64 16.02
N MET A 210 14.20 -2.26 15.26
CA MET A 210 13.64 -1.66 14.05
C MET A 210 12.42 -0.81 14.43
N LEU A 211 12.48 0.48 14.10
CA LEU A 211 11.39 1.43 14.29
C LEU A 211 10.19 1.05 13.42
N CYS A 212 9.14 0.48 14.03
CA CYS A 212 7.82 0.41 13.42
C CYS A 212 7.03 1.66 13.78
N ILE A 213 6.89 2.60 12.84
CA ILE A 213 5.97 3.73 12.97
C ILE A 213 4.56 3.25 12.62
N LEU A 214 3.70 3.08 13.63
CA LEU A 214 2.27 2.87 13.42
C LEU A 214 1.63 4.19 12.96
N HIS A 215 1.23 4.24 11.68
CA HIS A 215 0.45 5.35 11.15
C HIS A 215 -1.04 5.13 11.47
N PHE A 216 -1.54 5.82 12.51
CA PHE A 216 -2.97 5.85 12.82
C PHE A 216 -3.66 6.93 11.97
N ASN A 217 -4.48 6.51 11.00
CA ASN A 217 -5.42 7.41 10.33
C ASN A 217 -6.64 7.65 11.25
N CYS A 218 -6.74 8.87 11.76
CA CYS A 218 -7.84 9.37 12.58
C CYS A 218 -9.14 9.49 11.78
N HIS A 219 -9.93 8.42 11.75
CA HIS A 219 -11.40 8.55 11.68
C HIS A 219 -12.13 7.37 12.34
N LEU A 220 -11.40 6.29 12.67
CA LEU A 220 -11.91 5.08 13.30
C LEU A 220 -11.50 4.94 14.79
N ILE A 221 -11.12 6.04 15.44
CA ILE A 221 -10.58 6.02 16.81
C ILE A 221 -11.70 6.09 17.86
N PHE A 222 -12.84 6.71 17.56
CA PHE A 222 -13.85 6.96 18.59
C PHE A 222 -14.64 5.72 19.04
N LYS A 223 -14.80 4.70 18.19
CA LYS A 223 -15.45 3.42 18.60
C LYS A 223 -14.47 2.31 18.98
N ILE A 224 -13.20 2.42 18.59
CA ILE A 224 -12.24 1.31 18.77
C ILE A 224 -11.37 1.49 20.03
N CYS A 225 -11.23 2.68 20.64
CA CYS A 225 -10.33 2.88 21.79
C CYS A 225 -10.44 1.85 22.93
N ARG A 226 -11.62 1.29 23.20
CA ARG A 226 -11.80 0.25 24.23
C ARG A 226 -11.38 -1.15 23.77
N MET A 227 -11.53 -1.45 22.47
CA MET A 227 -11.15 -2.72 21.84
C MET A 227 -9.67 -2.73 21.43
N ILE A 228 -9.14 -1.58 21.02
CA ILE A 228 -7.73 -1.32 20.74
C ILE A 228 -6.89 -1.50 21.99
N PHE A 229 -7.36 -1.19 23.20
CA PHE A 229 -6.54 -1.40 24.41
C PHE A 229 -6.24 -2.89 24.67
N VAL A 230 -7.24 -3.76 24.48
CA VAL A 230 -7.09 -5.23 24.64
C VAL A 230 -6.32 -5.82 23.46
N VAL A 231 -6.58 -5.34 22.23
CA VAL A 231 -5.86 -5.79 21.02
C VAL A 231 -4.41 -5.28 21.01
N LEU A 232 -4.11 -4.09 21.56
CA LEU A 232 -2.75 -3.56 21.70
C LEU A 232 -1.95 -4.29 22.79
N LEU A 233 -2.59 -4.76 23.86
CA LEU A 233 -1.95 -5.65 24.85
C LEU A 233 -1.58 -7.00 24.22
N LEU A 234 -2.44 -7.54 23.35
CA LEU A 234 -2.19 -8.78 22.61
C LEU A 234 -1.16 -8.62 21.46
N ILE A 235 -1.10 -7.44 20.85
CA ILE A 235 -0.11 -7.04 19.84
C ILE A 235 1.24 -6.77 20.51
N ALA A 236 1.33 -6.06 21.63
CA ALA A 236 2.60 -5.79 22.32
C ALA A 236 3.35 -7.08 22.72
N ASN A 237 2.64 -8.16 23.05
CA ASN A 237 3.24 -9.48 23.32
C ASN A 237 3.72 -10.23 22.05
N ARG A 238 3.32 -9.81 20.84
CA ARG A 238 3.71 -10.46 19.57
C ARG A 238 4.91 -9.80 18.86
N TYR A 239 5.29 -8.56 19.20
CA TYR A 239 6.22 -7.74 18.40
C TYR A 239 7.69 -7.79 18.83
N LYS A 240 8.04 -8.60 19.82
CA LYS A 240 9.43 -8.82 20.22
C LYS A 240 10.21 -9.83 19.36
N THR A 241 9.61 -10.39 18.29
CA THR A 241 10.30 -11.37 17.45
C THR A 241 10.17 -11.05 15.96
N ASN A 242 11.33 -10.94 15.30
CA ASN A 242 11.54 -10.74 13.86
C ASN A 242 10.96 -11.94 13.08
N ARG A 243 9.64 -11.96 12.81
CA ARG A 243 8.94 -13.12 12.21
C ARG A 243 8.96 -13.16 10.67
N CYS A 244 9.38 -12.08 10.00
CA CYS A 244 9.31 -11.99 8.54
C CYS A 244 10.66 -12.09 7.83
N THR A 245 11.78 -12.11 8.55
CA THR A 245 13.07 -12.44 7.93
C THR A 245 13.18 -13.96 7.83
N PRO A 246 13.38 -14.51 6.62
CA PRO A 246 13.62 -15.94 6.48
C PRO A 246 14.83 -16.31 7.32
N LYS A 247 14.75 -17.39 8.11
CA LYS A 247 15.89 -17.88 8.91
C LYS A 247 16.89 -18.63 8.05
N THR A 248 16.44 -19.20 6.94
CA THR A 248 17.26 -19.96 6.00
C THR A 248 16.93 -19.59 4.57
N VAL A 249 17.93 -19.69 3.69
CA VAL A 249 17.83 -19.45 2.25
C VAL A 249 18.62 -20.51 1.49
N PHE A 250 18.15 -20.85 0.29
CA PHE A 250 18.91 -21.69 -0.64
C PHE A 250 19.60 -20.78 -1.65
N MET A 251 20.91 -20.96 -1.82
CA MET A 251 21.69 -20.24 -2.83
C MET A 251 22.37 -21.23 -3.78
N CYS A 252 22.27 -20.95 -5.07
CA CYS A 252 22.99 -21.70 -6.10
C CYS A 252 24.36 -21.04 -6.32
N SER A 253 25.44 -21.76 -6.00
CA SER A 253 26.81 -21.33 -6.28
C SER A 253 27.52 -22.42 -7.06
N LYS A 254 28.07 -22.08 -8.23
CA LYS A 254 28.74 -23.03 -9.14
C LYS A 254 27.87 -24.25 -9.50
N GLY A 255 26.58 -24.03 -9.74
CA GLY A 255 25.64 -25.09 -10.13
C GLY A 255 25.20 -26.02 -9.00
N LYS A 256 25.53 -25.73 -7.74
CA LYS A 256 25.07 -26.50 -6.57
C LYS A 256 24.22 -25.65 -5.63
N TRP A 257 23.05 -26.15 -5.26
CA TRP A 257 22.18 -25.55 -4.25
C TRP A 257 22.68 -25.88 -2.85
N THR A 258 22.90 -24.85 -2.04
CA THR A 258 23.33 -24.97 -0.66
C THR A 258 22.36 -24.22 0.24
N GLU A 259 21.97 -24.84 1.36
CA GLU A 259 21.18 -24.17 2.39
C GLU A 259 22.08 -23.35 3.30
N TYR A 260 21.69 -22.10 3.55
CA TYR A 260 22.37 -21.19 4.45
C TYR A 260 21.40 -20.70 5.53
N GLU A 261 21.88 -20.56 6.76
CA GLU A 261 21.25 -19.66 7.73
C GLU A 261 21.61 -18.22 7.37
N ILE A 262 20.64 -17.30 7.38
CA ILE A 262 20.80 -15.92 6.92
C ILE A 262 20.54 -14.92 8.04
N VAL A 263 21.36 -13.86 8.10
CA VAL A 263 21.16 -12.71 8.99
C VAL A 263 21.45 -11.42 8.23
N PHE A 264 20.57 -10.43 8.40
CA PHE A 264 20.75 -9.08 7.87
C PHE A 264 21.41 -8.19 8.93
N ASP A 265 22.65 -7.79 8.68
CA ASP A 265 23.33 -6.79 9.50
C ASP A 265 23.15 -5.40 8.90
N TYR A 266 22.21 -4.65 9.45
CA TYR A 266 21.93 -3.27 9.03
C TYR A 266 23.08 -2.31 9.36
N GLN A 267 23.88 -2.60 10.38
CA GLN A 267 24.98 -1.73 10.81
C GLN A 267 26.14 -1.77 9.80
N HIS A 268 26.44 -2.96 9.28
CA HIS A 268 27.48 -3.15 8.25
C HIS A 268 26.90 -3.22 6.83
N ARG A 269 25.58 -3.09 6.69
CA ARG A 269 24.82 -3.29 5.44
C ARG A 269 25.27 -4.58 4.72
N THR A 270 25.35 -5.67 5.46
CA THR A 270 25.89 -6.94 4.98
C THR A 270 24.86 -8.05 5.24
N ILE A 271 24.69 -8.94 4.27
CA ILE A 271 23.99 -10.21 4.46
C ILE A 271 25.02 -11.25 4.84
N MET A 272 24.90 -11.80 6.03
CA MET A 272 25.77 -12.85 6.53
C MET A 272 25.07 -14.20 6.33
N LEU A 273 25.82 -15.19 5.83
CA LEU A 273 25.33 -16.51 5.45
C LEU A 273 26.19 -17.58 6.11
N LEU A 274 25.57 -18.48 6.88
CA LEU A 274 26.24 -19.64 7.44
C LEU A 274 25.80 -20.90 6.70
N ASN A 275 26.75 -21.57 6.03
CA ASN A 275 26.47 -22.81 5.31
C ASN A 275 26.11 -23.97 6.27
N LYS A 276 24.97 -24.63 6.03
CA LYS A 276 24.44 -25.73 6.86
C LYS A 276 24.90 -27.15 6.47
N ILE A 277 25.75 -27.32 5.45
CA ILE A 277 25.98 -28.61 4.77
C ILE A 277 26.49 -29.81 5.64
N ASN A 278 26.85 -29.66 6.93
CA ASN A 278 27.52 -30.74 7.67
C ASN A 278 26.96 -31.05 9.07
N GLU A 279 25.65 -31.13 9.27
CA GLU A 279 25.09 -31.57 10.57
C GLU A 279 25.13 -33.11 10.79
N GLU A 280 25.46 -33.94 9.79
CA GLU A 280 25.26 -35.42 9.87
C GLU A 280 26.52 -36.32 9.81
N LYS A 281 27.76 -35.83 10.02
CA LYS A 281 28.93 -36.75 10.05
C LYS A 281 29.96 -36.46 11.15
N ASP A 282 30.02 -37.39 12.10
CA ASP A 282 31.08 -37.76 13.06
C ASP A 282 31.85 -36.63 13.76
N GLU A 283 31.68 -36.59 15.09
CA GLU A 283 32.14 -35.59 16.08
C GLU A 283 33.67 -35.40 16.23
N LYS A 284 34.52 -35.79 15.27
CA LYS A 284 35.99 -35.78 15.45
C LYS A 284 36.80 -34.88 14.52
N GLU A 285 36.19 -34.13 13.58
CA GLU A 285 36.90 -33.10 12.78
C GLU A 285 36.04 -31.83 12.59
N GLU A 286 35.80 -31.08 13.67
CA GLU A 286 34.59 -30.23 13.74
C GLU A 286 34.79 -28.70 13.84
N GLN A 287 35.87 -28.12 13.32
CA GLN A 287 36.00 -26.63 13.33
C GLN A 287 36.25 -25.96 11.97
N ASP A 288 36.73 -26.68 10.95
CA ASP A 288 37.03 -26.09 9.63
C ASP A 288 35.88 -26.19 8.60
N LYS A 289 34.72 -26.76 8.97
CA LYS A 289 33.59 -27.01 8.04
C LYS A 289 32.52 -25.91 7.97
N PHE A 290 32.48 -24.98 8.91
CA PHE A 290 31.51 -23.88 8.89
C PHE A 290 32.03 -22.70 8.07
N LYS A 291 31.61 -22.65 6.79
CA LYS A 291 31.93 -21.52 5.91
C LYS A 291 30.90 -20.42 6.08
N ILE A 292 31.34 -19.26 6.54
CA ILE A 292 30.53 -18.04 6.60
C ILE A 292 30.87 -17.20 5.36
N GLU A 293 29.82 -16.75 4.67
CA GLU A 293 29.91 -15.88 3.51
C GLU A 293 29.24 -14.54 3.85
N ALA A 294 29.87 -13.45 3.43
CA ALA A 294 29.37 -12.09 3.64
C ALA A 294 29.10 -11.47 2.27
N LEU A 295 27.88 -10.99 2.06
CA LEU A 295 27.47 -10.28 0.85
C LEU A 295 27.21 -8.82 1.20
N GLN A 296 28.00 -7.92 0.62
CA GLN A 296 27.86 -6.48 0.84
C GLN A 296 26.61 -5.96 0.11
N VAL A 297 25.78 -5.17 0.79
CA VAL A 297 24.60 -4.52 0.22
C VAL A 297 24.81 -3.01 0.20
N GLY A 298 25.07 -2.45 -0.99
CA GLY A 298 25.30 -1.01 -1.19
C GLY A 298 26.64 -0.48 -0.64
N ASN A 299 26.89 0.82 -0.82
CA ASN A 299 28.11 1.49 -0.37
C ASN A 299 28.05 1.80 1.14
N PRO A 300 29.02 1.34 1.96
CA PRO A 300 29.04 1.60 3.41
C PRO A 300 29.48 3.03 3.80
N LYS A 301 29.98 3.85 2.87
CA LYS A 301 30.52 5.20 3.17
C LYS A 301 29.52 6.35 3.05
N GLU A 302 28.31 6.14 2.52
CA GLU A 302 27.30 7.19 2.38
C GLU A 302 26.20 7.07 3.45
N VAL A 303 26.23 8.02 4.39
CA VAL A 303 25.13 8.26 5.34
C VAL A 303 24.27 9.38 4.78
N VAL A 304 23.27 9.04 3.96
CA VAL A 304 22.19 9.98 3.67
C VAL A 304 21.14 9.85 4.77
N ILE A 305 21.23 10.72 5.79
CA ILE A 305 20.09 11.06 6.64
C ILE A 305 19.43 12.28 5.98
N GLY A 306 18.35 12.03 5.27
CA GLY A 306 17.51 13.05 4.65
C GLY A 306 16.11 12.50 4.48
N SER A 307 15.15 13.07 5.20
CA SER A 307 13.75 12.69 5.19
C SER A 307 13.10 12.95 3.83
N ALA A 308 13.04 11.93 2.98
CA ALA A 308 12.04 11.76 1.92
C ALA A 308 12.12 10.31 1.40
N CYS A 309 10.97 9.72 1.08
CA CYS A 309 10.83 8.46 0.34
C CYS A 309 11.16 7.14 1.08
N LEU A 310 10.21 6.66 1.88
CA LEU A 310 9.97 5.22 2.06
C LEU A 310 9.20 4.72 0.82
N TYR A 311 9.85 4.47 -0.32
CA TYR A 311 9.39 3.54 -1.37
C TYR A 311 10.52 3.34 -2.42
N SER A 312 10.79 2.08 -2.75
CA SER A 312 11.73 1.51 -3.74
C SER A 312 13.24 1.65 -3.48
N MET A 313 13.94 0.51 -3.53
CA MET A 313 15.38 0.45 -3.80
C MET A 313 15.60 0.88 -5.26
N GLU A 314 16.43 1.89 -5.48
CA GLU A 314 16.83 2.39 -6.80
C GLU A 314 17.86 1.45 -7.45
N PHE A 315 17.66 1.08 -8.71
CA PHE A 315 18.67 0.47 -9.58
C PHE A 315 18.51 1.01 -11.02
N ASN A 316 19.64 1.35 -11.66
CA ASN A 316 19.86 1.87 -13.04
C ASN A 316 19.92 3.40 -13.23
N SER A 317 21.00 4.05 -12.77
CA SER A 317 21.47 5.34 -13.28
C SER A 317 23.01 5.39 -13.28
N PHE A 318 23.61 6.18 -14.19
CA PHE A 318 25.04 6.51 -14.18
C PHE A 318 25.26 7.91 -13.63
N ASN A 319 26.29 8.06 -12.80
CA ASN A 319 26.68 9.33 -12.17
C ASN A 319 28.13 9.63 -12.57
N VAL A 320 28.38 10.84 -13.09
CA VAL A 320 29.74 11.37 -13.27
C VAL A 320 29.91 12.49 -12.23
N SER A 321 30.95 12.38 -11.42
CA SER A 321 31.26 13.32 -10.34
C SER A 321 32.56 14.06 -10.64
N TRP A 322 32.51 15.39 -10.55
CA TRP A 322 33.67 16.28 -10.55
C TRP A 322 33.94 16.79 -9.13
N GLU A 323 35.14 17.32 -8.90
CA GLU A 323 35.60 17.77 -7.57
C GLU A 323 34.79 18.98 -7.03
N ASP A 324 34.07 19.70 -7.89
CA ASP A 324 33.35 20.94 -7.56
C ASP A 324 31.82 20.76 -7.33
N ASP A 325 31.37 19.58 -6.86
CA ASP A 325 29.99 19.29 -6.42
C ASP A 325 28.84 19.37 -7.47
N PHE A 326 29.13 19.45 -8.78
CA PHE A 326 28.11 19.40 -9.84
C PHE A 326 27.93 18.01 -10.48
N ILE A 327 26.69 17.50 -10.51
CA ILE A 327 26.29 16.26 -11.21
C ILE A 327 25.59 16.62 -12.53
N TYR A 328 26.21 16.31 -13.66
CA TYR A 328 25.58 16.43 -14.97
C TYR A 328 24.88 15.12 -15.37
N LYS A 329 23.62 15.22 -15.81
CA LYS A 329 22.84 14.11 -16.39
C LYS A 329 22.54 14.42 -17.85
N VAL A 330 23.04 13.61 -18.77
CA VAL A 330 22.82 13.78 -20.22
C VAL A 330 22.16 12.52 -20.78
N PRO A 331 21.03 12.64 -21.50
CA PRO A 331 20.40 11.50 -22.16
C PRO A 331 21.14 11.13 -23.45
N LEU A 332 21.33 9.83 -23.69
CA LEU A 332 21.85 9.28 -24.95
C LEU A 332 20.67 8.82 -25.82
N ASN A 333 20.69 9.07 -27.14
CA ASN A 333 19.70 8.52 -28.06
C ASN A 333 20.15 7.12 -28.54
N PRO A 334 19.45 6.04 -28.16
CA PRO A 334 19.91 4.68 -28.41
C PRO A 334 19.63 4.13 -29.82
N TYR A 335 18.94 4.89 -30.69
CA TYR A 335 18.53 4.38 -32.02
C TYR A 335 19.54 4.62 -33.16
N ALA A 336 20.72 5.19 -32.88
CA ALA A 336 21.74 5.42 -33.92
C ALA A 336 23.19 5.10 -33.50
N ALA A 337 23.44 4.63 -32.28
CA ALA A 337 24.80 4.42 -31.78
C ALA A 337 25.08 2.95 -31.46
N THR A 338 26.07 2.37 -32.14
CA THR A 338 26.76 1.16 -31.67
C THR A 338 27.58 1.49 -30.43
N PHE A 339 28.01 0.47 -29.67
CA PHE A 339 28.85 0.68 -28.47
C PHE A 339 30.13 1.48 -28.74
N GLU A 340 30.76 1.28 -29.91
CA GLU A 340 31.91 2.08 -30.33
C GLU A 340 31.52 3.51 -30.73
N ASN A 341 30.39 3.73 -31.43
CA ASN A 341 29.91 5.08 -31.73
C ASN A 341 29.48 5.85 -30.47
N ALA A 342 28.95 5.16 -29.46
CA ALA A 342 28.60 5.75 -28.17
C ALA A 342 29.86 6.14 -27.39
N LYS A 343 30.91 5.31 -27.45
CA LYS A 343 32.21 5.60 -26.86
C LYS A 343 32.90 6.78 -27.57
N GLU A 344 32.83 6.85 -28.89
CA GLU A 344 33.39 7.94 -29.72
C GLU A 344 32.60 9.26 -29.55
N TYR A 345 31.26 9.21 -29.53
CA TYR A 345 30.39 10.35 -29.21
C TYR A 345 30.61 10.89 -27.78
N LEU A 346 30.81 9.99 -26.81
CA LEU A 346 31.18 10.37 -25.44
C LEU A 346 32.57 10.98 -25.39
N LYS A 347 33.53 10.47 -26.17
CA LYS A 347 34.89 11.02 -26.27
C LYS A 347 34.89 12.42 -26.89
N ASP A 348 34.16 12.62 -27.99
CA ASP A 348 33.99 13.92 -28.65
C ASP A 348 33.27 14.93 -27.74
N LYS A 349 32.27 14.49 -26.96
CA LYS A 349 31.56 15.37 -26.01
C LYS A 349 32.38 15.67 -24.76
N LEU A 350 33.21 14.73 -24.29
CA LEU A 350 34.14 14.95 -23.19
C LEU A 350 35.26 15.92 -23.62
N GLU A 351 35.83 15.77 -24.81
CA GLU A 351 36.82 16.71 -25.38
C GLU A 351 36.22 18.11 -25.61
N MET A 352 34.95 18.20 -26.04
CA MET A 352 34.25 19.48 -26.23
C MET A 352 33.91 20.19 -24.90
N ILE A 353 33.73 19.44 -23.81
CA ILE A 353 33.46 19.96 -22.46
C ILE A 353 34.78 20.34 -21.74
N GLU A 354 35.86 19.57 -21.94
CA GLU A 354 37.24 19.94 -21.54
C GLU A 354 37.71 21.22 -22.23
N PHE A 355 37.27 21.48 -23.47
CA PHE A 355 37.61 22.70 -24.22
C PHE A 355 36.80 23.94 -23.78
N LEU A 356 35.62 23.76 -23.16
CA LEU A 356 34.72 24.85 -22.73
C LEU A 356 34.88 25.23 -21.24
N GLY A 357 35.37 24.31 -20.41
CA GLY A 357 35.75 24.59 -19.03
C GLY A 357 37.21 25.04 -18.97
N ASN A 358 37.48 26.27 -18.52
CA ASN A 358 38.85 26.73 -18.24
C ASN A 358 39.60 25.65 -17.44
N GLY A 359 40.60 25.04 -18.08
CA GLY A 359 41.19 23.78 -17.63
C GLY A 359 41.80 23.89 -16.23
N THR A 360 41.31 23.06 -15.31
CA THR A 360 42.03 22.57 -14.11
C THR A 360 41.38 21.38 -13.40
N GLY A 361 40.20 20.88 -13.78
CA GLY A 361 39.55 19.76 -13.09
C GLY A 361 39.96 18.38 -13.64
N GLU A 362 40.37 17.44 -12.77
CA GLU A 362 40.61 16.02 -13.12
C GLU A 362 39.33 15.17 -12.93
N LEU A 363 39.09 14.23 -13.85
CA LEU A 363 37.97 13.28 -13.81
C LEU A 363 38.23 12.16 -12.78
N ILE A 364 37.34 11.98 -11.80
CA ILE A 364 37.62 11.11 -10.64
C ILE A 364 37.12 9.65 -10.80
N ASN A 365 35.92 9.39 -11.35
CA ASN A 365 35.43 8.01 -11.52
C ASN A 365 34.23 7.86 -12.50
N CYS A 366 34.09 6.68 -13.13
CA CYS A 366 32.92 6.25 -13.91
C CYS A 366 32.70 4.73 -13.76
N ASP A 367 31.58 4.30 -13.16
CA ASP A 367 31.29 2.88 -12.88
C ASP A 367 29.92 2.42 -13.41
N PHE A 368 29.87 1.20 -13.95
CA PHE A 368 28.68 0.49 -14.43
C PHE A 368 28.32 -0.68 -13.50
N LEU A 369 27.04 -0.86 -13.16
CA LEU A 369 26.55 -2.02 -12.38
C LEU A 369 25.44 -2.78 -13.13
N LYS A 370 25.61 -4.10 -13.26
CA LYS A 370 24.70 -5.06 -13.92
C LYS A 370 24.40 -6.20 -12.93
N VAL A 371 23.14 -6.61 -12.74
CA VAL A 371 22.80 -7.82 -11.93
C VAL A 371 21.60 -8.59 -12.49
N ASP A 372 21.74 -9.93 -12.44
CA ASP A 372 20.94 -11.01 -13.03
C ASP A 372 19.84 -11.65 -12.12
N CYS A 373 18.86 -12.27 -12.80
CA CYS A 373 18.00 -13.45 -12.49
C CYS A 373 16.99 -13.48 -11.29
N GLN A 374 15.67 -13.56 -11.60
CA GLN A 374 14.56 -13.80 -10.64
C GLN A 374 13.48 -14.82 -11.10
N ILE A 375 13.72 -15.63 -12.13
CA ILE A 375 12.65 -16.45 -12.76
C ILE A 375 12.41 -17.79 -12.07
N SER A 376 13.41 -18.38 -11.41
CA SER A 376 13.31 -19.71 -10.81
C SER A 376 12.47 -19.78 -9.51
N LEU A 377 12.27 -18.66 -8.81
CA LEU A 377 11.53 -18.63 -7.54
C LEU A 377 10.00 -18.71 -7.72
N LEU A 378 9.48 -18.43 -8.92
CA LEU A 378 8.04 -18.40 -9.23
C LEU A 378 7.37 -19.79 -9.27
N LEU A 379 8.14 -20.88 -9.40
CA LEU A 379 7.61 -22.19 -9.82
C LEU A 379 7.64 -23.30 -8.75
N THR A 380 8.21 -23.10 -7.56
CA THR A 380 8.48 -24.25 -6.65
C THR A 380 8.02 -24.04 -5.19
N GLY A 381 6.79 -24.46 -4.87
CA GLY A 381 6.32 -24.70 -3.49
C GLY A 381 5.36 -25.92 -3.42
N LYS A 382 5.85 -27.07 -2.93
CA LYS A 382 5.31 -28.47 -2.89
C LYS A 382 3.92 -28.65 -2.21
N ALA A 383 3.13 -29.74 -2.30
CA ALA A 383 3.14 -31.14 -2.83
C ALA A 383 1.65 -31.51 -3.17
N TYR A 384 1.28 -32.16 -4.29
CA TYR A 384 0.83 -33.57 -4.43
C TYR A 384 0.98 -34.11 -5.88
N SER A 385 0.93 -35.45 -6.03
CA SER A 385 0.90 -36.35 -7.23
C SER A 385 1.93 -36.13 -8.37
N CYS A 386 2.83 -37.09 -8.55
CA CYS A 386 4.11 -36.94 -9.26
C CYS A 386 4.03 -37.01 -10.81
N THR A 387 2.92 -37.43 -11.40
CA THR A 387 2.86 -37.75 -12.84
C THR A 387 2.38 -36.60 -13.73
N ASN A 388 1.38 -35.81 -13.32
CA ASN A 388 0.90 -34.66 -14.12
C ASN A 388 1.81 -33.42 -14.02
N LYS A 389 2.52 -33.22 -12.90
CA LYS A 389 3.39 -32.06 -12.68
C LYS A 389 4.61 -32.01 -13.60
N LYS A 390 5.21 -33.16 -13.89
CA LYS A 390 6.34 -33.23 -14.83
C LYS A 390 5.91 -32.79 -16.23
N ALA A 391 4.76 -33.26 -16.71
CA ALA A 391 4.27 -32.91 -18.03
C ALA A 391 3.98 -31.40 -18.15
N ILE A 392 3.32 -30.79 -17.16
CA ILE A 392 3.05 -29.35 -17.15
C ILE A 392 4.35 -28.54 -17.04
N HIS A 393 5.28 -28.95 -16.19
CA HIS A 393 6.57 -28.26 -16.02
C HIS A 393 7.42 -28.33 -17.29
N GLU A 394 7.52 -29.49 -17.93
CA GLU A 394 8.23 -29.66 -19.19
C GLU A 394 7.57 -28.87 -20.34
N ASN A 395 6.23 -28.80 -20.36
CA ASN A 395 5.49 -28.00 -21.34
C ASN A 395 5.73 -26.49 -21.14
N ILE A 396 5.73 -25.99 -19.90
CA ILE A 396 6.06 -24.59 -19.60
C ILE A 396 7.51 -24.28 -19.98
N LYS A 397 8.47 -25.15 -19.62
CA LYS A 397 9.88 -25.01 -20.01
C LYS A 397 10.04 -24.96 -21.53
N GLN A 398 9.36 -25.83 -22.26
CA GLN A 398 9.35 -25.81 -23.73
C GLN A 398 8.76 -24.51 -24.29
N GLN A 399 7.65 -24.02 -23.73
CA GLN A 399 6.98 -22.80 -24.21
C GLN A 399 7.81 -21.53 -24.01
N ILE A 400 8.61 -21.46 -22.94
CA ILE A 400 9.50 -20.33 -22.68
C ILE A 400 10.93 -20.57 -23.17
N GLN A 401 11.18 -21.66 -23.90
CA GLN A 401 12.50 -22.09 -24.37
C GLN A 401 13.56 -22.15 -23.26
N TYR A 402 13.15 -22.56 -22.06
CA TYR A 402 14.02 -22.65 -20.90
C TYR A 402 15.08 -23.74 -21.09
N ASN A 403 16.35 -23.35 -21.11
CA ASN A 403 17.48 -24.26 -21.19
C ASN A 403 18.04 -24.53 -19.79
N GLU A 404 17.89 -25.77 -19.29
CA GLU A 404 18.45 -26.16 -17.98
C GLU A 404 19.98 -26.12 -17.93
N SER A 405 20.65 -26.31 -19.07
CA SER A 405 22.12 -26.28 -19.17
C SER A 405 22.69 -24.87 -19.26
N ASP A 406 21.85 -23.86 -19.52
CA ASP A 406 22.21 -22.45 -19.57
C ASP A 406 21.07 -21.59 -19.01
N ILE A 407 21.05 -21.44 -17.69
CA ILE A 407 20.02 -20.72 -16.93
C ILE A 407 19.98 -19.23 -17.30
N ASN A 408 21.06 -18.70 -17.91
CA ASN A 408 21.17 -17.33 -18.39
C ASN A 408 20.65 -17.15 -19.83
N ALA A 409 20.45 -18.23 -20.57
CA ALA A 409 19.87 -18.23 -21.91
C ALA A 409 18.33 -18.27 -21.89
N LEU A 410 17.68 -17.62 -20.92
CA LEU A 410 16.26 -17.31 -21.11
C LEU A 410 16.17 -16.33 -22.28
N ILE A 411 15.93 -16.84 -23.48
CA ILE A 411 15.75 -16.05 -24.68
C ILE A 411 14.39 -15.36 -24.55
N LEU A 412 14.37 -14.25 -23.82
CA LEU A 412 13.38 -13.21 -24.02
C LEU A 412 13.55 -12.83 -25.49
N ASN A 413 12.64 -13.25 -26.36
CA ASN A 413 12.76 -12.88 -27.76
C ASN A 413 12.83 -11.35 -27.90
N ASP A 414 13.35 -10.85 -29.01
CA ASP A 414 13.57 -9.42 -29.21
C ASP A 414 12.31 -8.57 -28.96
N LYS A 415 11.11 -9.14 -29.15
CA LYS A 415 9.83 -8.50 -28.80
C LYS A 415 9.64 -8.32 -27.29
N ILE A 416 9.92 -9.32 -26.47
CA ILE A 416 9.78 -9.23 -25.00
C ILE A 416 10.86 -8.32 -24.41
N LEU A 417 12.09 -8.39 -24.95
CA LEU A 417 13.20 -7.52 -24.57
C LEU A 417 12.91 -6.06 -24.93
N THR A 418 12.33 -5.80 -26.11
CA THR A 418 11.86 -4.47 -26.51
C THR A 418 10.76 -3.95 -25.57
N ILE A 419 9.80 -4.79 -25.16
CA ILE A 419 8.73 -4.41 -24.21
C ILE A 419 9.30 -4.08 -22.81
N LEU A 420 10.28 -4.85 -22.34
CA LEU A 420 10.99 -4.59 -21.09
C LEU A 420 11.80 -3.27 -21.17
N MET A 421 12.43 -2.97 -22.31
CA MET A 421 13.17 -1.72 -22.53
C MET A 421 12.25 -0.50 -22.74
N MET A 422 11.07 -0.65 -23.36
CA MET A 422 10.10 0.44 -23.48
C MET A 422 9.50 0.84 -22.12
N SER A 423 9.48 -0.11 -21.15
CA SER A 423 8.96 0.14 -19.80
C SER A 423 9.88 0.99 -18.91
N THR A 424 11.17 1.17 -19.26
CA THR A 424 12.10 1.96 -18.45
C THR A 424 12.07 3.45 -18.75
N ASP A 425 11.64 3.85 -19.96
CA ASP A 425 11.88 5.22 -20.45
C ASP A 425 10.62 6.09 -20.62
N THR A 426 9.40 5.53 -20.54
CA THR A 426 8.19 6.30 -20.87
C THR A 426 7.08 6.36 -19.81
N TRP A 427 7.24 5.66 -18.68
CA TRP A 427 6.17 5.54 -17.70
C TRP A 427 6.75 5.63 -16.27
N ASP A 428 6.27 6.57 -15.47
CA ASP A 428 6.55 6.67 -14.02
C ASP A 428 5.95 5.48 -13.21
N ILE A 429 5.68 4.34 -13.88
CA ILE A 429 5.09 3.12 -13.33
C ILE A 429 6.22 2.17 -12.95
N ARG A 430 6.49 2.04 -11.64
CA ARG A 430 7.50 1.13 -11.11
C ARG A 430 7.00 -0.33 -11.05
N LEU A 431 6.94 -1.02 -12.19
CA LEU A 431 6.77 -2.47 -12.24
C LEU A 431 8.12 -3.18 -12.08
N ASN A 432 8.20 -4.14 -11.17
CA ASN A 432 9.34 -5.04 -11.06
C ASN A 432 9.23 -6.19 -12.08
N LEU A 433 10.36 -6.83 -12.39
CA LEU A 433 10.40 -7.97 -13.31
C LEU A 433 9.38 -9.08 -12.96
N HIS A 434 9.22 -9.41 -11.68
CA HIS A 434 8.25 -10.43 -11.25
C HIS A 434 6.79 -10.04 -11.51
N HIS A 435 6.45 -8.75 -11.53
CA HIS A 435 5.10 -8.29 -11.92
C HIS A 435 4.85 -8.52 -13.41
N ILE A 436 5.84 -8.18 -14.23
CA ILE A 436 5.80 -8.35 -15.69
C ILE A 436 5.71 -9.84 -16.02
N CYS A 437 6.55 -10.67 -15.40
CA CYS A 437 6.51 -12.13 -15.55
C CYS A 437 5.16 -12.72 -15.12
N ALA A 438 4.56 -12.26 -14.02
CA ALA A 438 3.26 -12.75 -13.57
C ALA A 438 2.15 -12.46 -14.60
N ILE A 439 2.14 -11.26 -15.18
CA ILE A 439 1.21 -10.90 -16.26
C ILE A 439 1.43 -11.79 -17.49
N LEU A 440 2.68 -11.97 -17.92
CA LEU A 440 3.02 -12.82 -19.07
C LEU A 440 2.63 -14.28 -18.85
N LEU A 441 2.89 -14.84 -17.67
CA LEU A 441 2.53 -16.20 -17.31
C LEU A 441 1.01 -16.39 -17.31
N TYR A 442 0.27 -15.46 -16.71
CA TYR A 442 -1.19 -15.51 -16.69
C TYR A 442 -1.79 -15.41 -18.09
N CYS A 443 -1.27 -14.52 -18.94
CA CYS A 443 -1.75 -14.41 -20.31
C CYS A 443 -1.24 -15.52 -21.24
N GLY A 444 -0.29 -16.34 -20.78
CA GLY A 444 0.20 -17.52 -21.49
C GLY A 444 -0.88 -18.61 -21.53
N LYS A 445 -1.08 -19.22 -22.71
CA LYS A 445 -2.20 -20.15 -22.95
C LYS A 445 -2.26 -21.35 -21.98
N SER A 446 -1.13 -21.94 -21.61
CA SER A 446 -1.10 -23.15 -20.78
C SER A 446 -1.20 -22.82 -19.29
N CYS A 447 -0.33 -21.94 -18.80
CA CYS A 447 -0.25 -21.58 -17.39
C CYS A 447 -1.49 -20.81 -16.92
N GLY A 448 -1.99 -19.87 -17.72
CA GLY A 448 -3.17 -19.07 -17.39
C GLY A 448 -4.46 -19.88 -17.26
N VAL A 449 -4.62 -20.92 -18.09
CA VAL A 449 -5.78 -21.82 -18.06
C VAL A 449 -5.76 -22.69 -16.82
N GLU A 450 -4.64 -23.37 -16.54
CA GLU A 450 -4.50 -24.22 -15.35
C GLU A 450 -4.63 -23.38 -14.07
N PHE A 451 -3.97 -22.22 -14.03
CA PHE A 451 -4.11 -21.27 -12.94
C PHE A 451 -5.58 -20.89 -12.72
N SER A 452 -6.28 -20.46 -13.78
CA SER A 452 -7.69 -20.06 -13.68
C SER A 452 -8.60 -21.20 -13.20
N TYR A 453 -8.36 -22.42 -13.69
CA TYR A 453 -9.10 -23.61 -13.28
C TYR A 453 -8.91 -23.90 -11.78
N ASP A 454 -7.66 -23.93 -11.31
CA ASP A 454 -7.35 -24.11 -9.89
C ASP A 454 -7.93 -22.99 -9.00
N GLN A 455 -7.93 -21.74 -9.48
CA GLN A 455 -8.55 -20.63 -8.76
C GLN A 455 -10.07 -20.82 -8.64
N MET A 456 -10.75 -21.26 -9.70
CA MET A 456 -12.19 -21.55 -9.70
C MET A 456 -12.56 -22.71 -8.76
N ASP A 457 -11.68 -23.69 -8.62
CA ASP A 457 -11.78 -24.80 -7.66
C ASP A 457 -11.39 -24.39 -6.21
N PHE A 458 -11.16 -23.10 -5.95
CA PHE A 458 -10.69 -22.57 -4.67
C PHE A 458 -9.33 -23.13 -4.21
N LYS A 459 -8.53 -23.69 -5.13
CA LYS A 459 -7.17 -24.19 -4.88
C LYS A 459 -6.13 -23.05 -4.95
N HIS A 460 -6.47 -21.90 -4.38
CA HIS A 460 -5.63 -20.70 -4.41
C HIS A 460 -4.21 -20.94 -3.87
N TYR A 461 -4.06 -21.87 -2.93
CA TYR A 461 -2.79 -22.21 -2.28
C TYR A 461 -1.75 -22.84 -3.24
N VAL A 462 -2.17 -23.39 -4.39
CA VAL A 462 -1.25 -23.96 -5.39
C VAL A 462 -0.40 -22.87 -6.05
N TRP A 463 -0.96 -21.66 -6.18
CA TRP A 463 -0.40 -20.59 -6.97
C TRP A 463 -0.12 -19.31 -6.15
N ILE A 464 0.19 -19.45 -4.86
CA ILE A 464 0.32 -18.32 -3.91
C ILE A 464 1.22 -17.20 -4.45
N TYR A 465 2.34 -17.55 -5.07
CA TYR A 465 3.28 -16.56 -5.58
C TYR A 465 2.79 -15.91 -6.88
N LEU A 466 2.33 -16.71 -7.85
CA LEU A 466 1.78 -16.19 -9.10
C LEU A 466 0.57 -15.29 -8.83
N ASP A 467 -0.37 -15.73 -7.99
CA ASP A 467 -1.53 -14.95 -7.59
C ASP A 467 -1.10 -13.65 -6.89
N ARG A 468 -0.22 -13.71 -5.88
CA ARG A 468 0.26 -12.51 -5.18
C ARG A 468 0.92 -11.50 -6.12
N TYR A 469 1.81 -11.96 -7.00
CA TYR A 469 2.53 -11.07 -7.92
C TYR A 469 1.61 -10.52 -9.01
N LEU A 470 0.68 -11.33 -9.53
CA LEU A 470 -0.31 -10.89 -10.50
C LEU A 470 -1.26 -9.87 -9.88
N GLN A 471 -1.75 -10.12 -8.67
CA GLN A 471 -2.61 -9.19 -7.93
C GLN A 471 -1.91 -7.86 -7.67
N SER A 472 -0.64 -7.92 -7.27
CA SER A 472 0.17 -6.72 -7.07
C SER A 472 0.42 -5.97 -8.37
N ALA A 473 0.73 -6.68 -9.46
CA ALA A 473 0.92 -6.09 -10.78
C ALA A 473 -0.34 -5.39 -11.29
N VAL A 474 -1.50 -6.06 -11.23
CA VAL A 474 -2.80 -5.49 -11.62
C VAL A 474 -3.13 -4.28 -10.74
N ALA A 475 -2.92 -4.36 -9.42
CA ALA A 475 -3.19 -3.25 -8.50
C ALA A 475 -2.29 -2.03 -8.78
N ILE A 476 -1.00 -2.23 -9.06
CA ILE A 476 -0.08 -1.16 -9.45
C ILE A 476 -0.55 -0.52 -10.75
N LEU A 477 -0.78 -1.32 -11.81
CA LEU A 477 -1.21 -0.77 -13.10
C LEU A 477 -2.57 -0.05 -12.99
N CYS A 478 -3.48 -0.61 -12.21
CA CYS A 478 -4.81 -0.05 -11.94
C CYS A 478 -4.75 1.38 -11.36
N THR A 479 -3.76 1.71 -10.52
CA THR A 479 -3.64 3.08 -9.97
C THR A 479 -3.01 4.07 -10.95
N HIS A 480 -2.21 3.58 -11.91
CA HIS A 480 -1.52 4.43 -12.87
C HIS A 480 -2.33 4.67 -14.14
N GLU A 481 -3.14 3.69 -14.58
CA GLU A 481 -4.03 3.86 -15.73
C GLU A 481 -5.11 4.92 -15.50
N ARG A 482 -5.37 5.74 -16.54
CA ARG A 482 -6.41 6.78 -16.56
C ARG A 482 -7.83 6.22 -16.71
N ARG A 483 -8.22 5.33 -15.79
CA ARG A 483 -9.52 4.63 -15.80
C ARG A 483 -10.69 5.60 -15.62
N GLU A 484 -10.47 6.70 -14.93
CA GLU A 484 -11.43 7.80 -14.76
C GLU A 484 -11.86 8.42 -16.10
N GLU A 485 -11.04 8.30 -17.14
CA GLU A 485 -11.32 8.80 -18.49
C GLU A 485 -11.89 7.72 -19.42
N SER A 486 -11.82 6.44 -19.01
CA SER A 486 -12.21 5.31 -19.85
C SER A 486 -13.73 5.13 -19.85
N ASN A 487 -14.38 5.36 -20.99
CA ASN A 487 -15.79 5.00 -21.23
C ASN A 487 -15.93 3.65 -21.97
N MET A 488 -14.89 2.81 -21.97
CA MET A 488 -14.87 1.56 -22.71
C MET A 488 -15.85 0.54 -22.13
N ASP A 489 -16.74 0.04 -22.97
CA ASP A 489 -17.46 -1.22 -22.75
C ASP A 489 -16.51 -2.39 -23.03
N LEU A 490 -16.58 -3.41 -22.18
CA LEU A 490 -15.74 -4.60 -22.31
C LEU A 490 -16.60 -5.86 -22.31
N TYR A 491 -16.12 -6.88 -23.00
CA TYR A 491 -16.84 -8.13 -23.21
C TYR A 491 -15.94 -9.33 -22.88
N CYS A 492 -16.50 -10.33 -22.23
CA CYS A 492 -15.89 -11.64 -22.02
C CYS A 492 -16.88 -12.72 -22.49
N GLU A 493 -16.45 -13.57 -23.42
CA GLU A 493 -17.28 -14.67 -23.94
C GLU A 493 -17.03 -15.95 -23.15
N LEU A 494 -18.12 -16.58 -22.68
CA LEU A 494 -18.16 -17.90 -22.09
C LEU A 494 -18.79 -18.87 -23.09
N LYS A 495 -17.97 -19.77 -23.65
CA LYS A 495 -18.40 -20.73 -24.67
C LYS A 495 -19.05 -21.96 -24.04
N GLY A 496 -20.11 -22.47 -24.67
CA GLY A 496 -20.80 -23.69 -24.24
C GLY A 496 -21.57 -23.52 -22.92
N MET A 497 -21.90 -22.29 -22.54
CA MET A 497 -22.64 -21.98 -21.33
C MET A 497 -23.78 -21.02 -21.63
N LYS A 498 -24.96 -21.35 -21.11
CA LYS A 498 -26.10 -20.45 -20.96
C LYS A 498 -26.69 -20.70 -19.58
N PHE A 499 -26.97 -19.65 -18.81
CA PHE A 499 -27.51 -19.82 -17.46
C PHE A 499 -28.99 -20.20 -17.55
N GLU A 500 -29.35 -21.39 -17.04
CA GLU A 500 -30.73 -21.91 -17.07
C GLU A 500 -31.68 -21.10 -16.18
N ASN A 501 -31.23 -20.70 -14.99
CA ASN A 501 -32.03 -19.91 -14.04
C ASN A 501 -31.41 -18.54 -13.77
N ILE A 502 -31.68 -17.60 -14.68
CA ILE A 502 -31.21 -16.21 -14.61
C ILE A 502 -31.59 -15.52 -13.29
N ASN A 503 -32.72 -15.88 -12.71
CA ASN A 503 -33.21 -15.28 -11.47
C ASN A 503 -32.34 -15.65 -10.26
N GLU A 504 -31.44 -16.63 -10.39
CA GLU A 504 -30.46 -17.02 -9.37
C GLU A 504 -29.15 -16.23 -9.47
N LEU A 505 -28.97 -15.40 -10.50
CA LEU A 505 -27.79 -14.55 -10.63
C LEU A 505 -27.76 -13.55 -9.47
N SER A 506 -26.87 -13.82 -8.52
CA SER A 506 -26.71 -13.02 -7.30
C SER A 506 -25.52 -12.07 -7.42
N ALA A 507 -25.51 -11.05 -6.57
CA ALA A 507 -24.39 -10.13 -6.46
C ALA A 507 -23.13 -10.89 -6.01
N GLY A 508 -22.01 -10.66 -6.69
CA GLY A 508 -20.82 -11.50 -6.55
C GLY A 508 -19.51 -10.74 -6.53
N TYR A 509 -18.43 -11.52 -6.50
CA TYR A 509 -17.05 -11.09 -6.70
C TYR A 509 -16.37 -12.13 -7.61
N PHE A 510 -15.26 -11.75 -8.24
CA PHE A 510 -14.55 -12.69 -9.10
C PHE A 510 -13.76 -13.72 -8.26
N VAL A 511 -14.02 -15.00 -8.50
CA VAL A 511 -13.28 -16.10 -7.84
C VAL A 511 -11.90 -16.28 -8.48
N SER A 512 -11.77 -16.02 -9.77
CA SER A 512 -10.50 -15.98 -10.51
C SER A 512 -10.32 -14.62 -11.19
N TYR A 513 -9.20 -14.43 -11.88
CA TYR A 513 -8.99 -13.30 -12.77
C TYR A 513 -9.86 -13.47 -14.01
N VAL A 514 -10.36 -12.36 -14.54
CA VAL A 514 -11.23 -12.37 -15.73
C VAL A 514 -10.63 -11.49 -16.80
N SER A 515 -10.52 -12.03 -18.01
CA SER A 515 -10.05 -11.30 -19.18
C SER A 515 -11.22 -10.81 -20.01
N ALA A 516 -11.23 -9.53 -20.36
CA ALA A 516 -12.26 -8.90 -21.16
C ALA A 516 -11.63 -8.03 -22.26
N THR A 517 -12.35 -7.87 -23.38
CA THR A 517 -11.85 -7.13 -24.54
C THR A 517 -12.84 -6.04 -24.95
N ASN A 518 -12.37 -4.98 -25.60
CA ASN A 518 -13.24 -3.92 -26.11
C ASN A 518 -13.93 -4.26 -27.45
N VAL A 519 -13.77 -5.48 -27.95
CA VAL A 519 -14.38 -5.94 -29.19
C VAL A 519 -15.32 -7.08 -28.87
N LEU A 520 -16.59 -6.89 -29.18
CA LEU A 520 -17.52 -8.01 -29.26
C LEU A 520 -17.07 -8.87 -30.43
N GLN A 521 -16.65 -10.11 -30.19
CA GLN A 521 -16.19 -10.98 -31.27
C GLN A 521 -17.37 -11.31 -32.18
N ASP A 522 -17.49 -10.60 -33.30
CA ASP A 522 -18.31 -10.97 -34.46
C ASP A 522 -17.69 -12.20 -35.11
N THR A 523 -17.85 -13.36 -34.48
CA THR A 523 -17.49 -14.61 -35.13
C THR A 523 -18.76 -15.33 -35.54
N GLN A 524 -18.85 -15.55 -36.85
CA GLN A 524 -19.72 -16.53 -37.49
C GLN A 524 -19.32 -17.95 -37.03
N THR A 525 -19.31 -18.21 -35.72
CA THR A 525 -19.23 -19.56 -35.18
C THR A 525 -20.62 -20.19 -35.26
N SER A 526 -20.64 -21.49 -35.55
CA SER A 526 -21.81 -22.32 -35.82
C SER A 526 -23.05 -21.92 -35.02
N GLN A 527 -24.19 -21.75 -35.70
CA GLN A 527 -25.51 -21.43 -35.13
C GLN A 527 -26.03 -22.41 -34.05
N THR A 528 -25.23 -23.40 -33.65
CA THR A 528 -25.60 -24.53 -32.79
C THR A 528 -25.10 -24.40 -31.35
N ASP A 529 -24.17 -23.50 -31.04
CA ASP A 529 -23.52 -23.48 -29.73
C ASP A 529 -24.11 -22.39 -28.83
N GLN A 530 -24.60 -22.79 -27.65
CA GLN A 530 -25.04 -21.86 -26.61
C GLN A 530 -23.84 -21.04 -26.10
N ARG A 531 -24.01 -19.72 -26.01
CA ARG A 531 -22.98 -18.80 -25.53
C ARG A 531 -23.52 -17.77 -24.53
N CYS A 532 -22.68 -17.41 -23.57
CA CYS A 532 -22.95 -16.33 -22.62
C CYS A 532 -21.88 -15.25 -22.77
N ILE A 533 -22.30 -13.99 -22.88
CA ILE A 533 -21.43 -12.83 -23.01
C ILE A 533 -21.56 -12.00 -21.73
N LEU A 534 -20.46 -11.85 -21.01
CA LEU A 534 -20.37 -10.91 -19.90
C LEU A 534 -20.01 -9.54 -20.45
N HIS A 535 -20.93 -8.59 -20.36
CA HIS A 535 -20.73 -7.20 -20.70
C HIS A 535 -20.38 -6.41 -19.44
N PHE A 536 -19.19 -5.81 -19.37
CA PHE A 536 -18.72 -5.05 -18.22
C PHE A 536 -18.97 -3.57 -18.46
N HIS A 537 -19.87 -3.00 -17.68
CA HIS A 537 -20.11 -1.57 -17.67
C HIS A 537 -18.83 -0.80 -17.28
N PRO A 538 -18.57 0.42 -17.79
CA PRO A 538 -17.39 1.22 -17.44
C PRO A 538 -17.20 1.41 -15.92
N SER A 539 -18.28 1.38 -15.14
CA SER A 539 -18.26 1.43 -13.68
C SER A 539 -17.47 0.29 -13.04
N MET A 540 -17.31 -0.85 -13.71
CA MET A 540 -16.50 -1.99 -13.26
C MET A 540 -15.01 -1.67 -13.26
N ARG A 541 -14.54 -0.93 -14.26
CA ARG A 541 -13.14 -0.47 -14.31
C ARG A 541 -12.87 0.63 -13.30
N ARG A 542 -13.85 1.48 -13.03
CA ARG A 542 -13.69 2.67 -12.19
C ARG A 542 -13.92 2.40 -10.70
N ALA A 543 -14.59 1.31 -10.34
CA ALA A 543 -14.95 1.05 -8.96
C ALA A 543 -13.76 0.78 -8.04
N ASP A 544 -13.79 1.44 -6.89
CA ASP A 544 -13.01 1.06 -5.72
C ASP A 544 -13.17 -0.43 -5.38
N GLY A 545 -12.04 -1.13 -5.20
CA GLY A 545 -11.99 -2.55 -4.88
C GLY A 545 -12.06 -3.51 -6.07
N ILE A 546 -12.40 -3.05 -7.28
CA ILE A 546 -12.29 -3.86 -8.51
C ILE A 546 -11.03 -3.44 -9.24
N PHE A 547 -9.93 -4.16 -9.01
CA PHE A 547 -8.67 -3.87 -9.68
C PHE A 547 -8.70 -4.39 -11.11
N SER A 548 -8.33 -3.53 -12.07
CA SER A 548 -8.19 -3.93 -13.47
C SER A 548 -7.05 -3.19 -14.14
N CYS A 549 -6.42 -3.83 -15.13
CA CYS A 549 -5.39 -3.21 -15.95
C CYS A 549 -5.49 -3.65 -17.41
N ASN A 550 -5.04 -2.76 -18.30
CA ASN A 550 -4.80 -3.01 -19.70
C ASN A 550 -3.44 -3.69 -19.86
N VAL A 551 -3.43 -4.85 -20.49
CA VAL A 551 -2.21 -5.63 -20.78
C VAL A 551 -1.90 -5.70 -22.27
N SER A 552 -2.58 -4.93 -23.10
CA SER A 552 -2.36 -4.90 -24.56
C SER A 552 -0.98 -4.40 -24.95
N TRP A 553 -0.31 -3.66 -24.07
CA TRP A 553 1.04 -3.16 -24.30
C TRP A 553 2.12 -4.24 -24.13
N ILE A 554 1.83 -5.32 -23.38
CA ILE A 554 2.82 -6.36 -23.06
C ILE A 554 2.75 -7.56 -24.02
N LEU A 555 1.63 -7.69 -24.74
CA LEU A 555 1.34 -8.86 -25.57
C LEU A 555 0.73 -8.43 -26.89
N PRO A 556 0.98 -9.17 -27.99
CA PRO A 556 0.55 -8.81 -29.33
C PRO A 556 -0.94 -9.10 -29.55
N PHE A 557 -1.81 -8.64 -28.66
CA PHE A 557 -3.25 -8.71 -28.84
C PHE A 557 -3.67 -7.76 -29.97
N LYS A 558 -4.58 -8.21 -30.84
CA LYS A 558 -5.13 -7.36 -31.91
C LYS A 558 -6.03 -6.25 -31.38
N HIS A 559 -6.57 -6.42 -30.17
CA HIS A 559 -7.57 -5.54 -29.55
C HIS A 559 -7.20 -5.28 -28.09
N CYS A 560 -7.88 -4.30 -27.47
CA CYS A 560 -7.66 -3.97 -26.07
C CYS A 560 -8.01 -5.17 -25.20
N HIS A 561 -7.08 -5.62 -24.37
CA HIS A 561 -7.23 -6.72 -23.43
C HIS A 561 -7.07 -6.21 -22.00
N ILE A 562 -8.17 -6.28 -21.24
CA ILE A 562 -8.26 -5.87 -19.85
C ILE A 562 -8.32 -7.11 -18.96
N ILE A 563 -7.53 -7.13 -17.88
CA ILE A 563 -7.61 -8.14 -16.83
C ILE A 563 -8.28 -7.51 -15.62
N PHE A 564 -9.33 -8.16 -15.11
CA PHE A 564 -9.92 -7.92 -13.80
C PHE A 564 -9.34 -8.90 -12.78
N SER A 565 -8.92 -8.39 -11.63
CA SER A 565 -8.39 -9.20 -10.52
C SER A 565 -9.52 -9.69 -9.61
N ARG A 566 -9.32 -10.87 -9.01
CA ARG A 566 -10.07 -11.29 -7.83
C ARG A 566 -9.77 -10.41 -6.61
N PRO A 567 -10.65 -10.36 -5.59
CA PRO A 567 -10.40 -9.63 -4.35
C PRO A 567 -9.20 -10.15 -3.57
N TYR A 568 -8.59 -9.30 -2.75
CA TYR A 568 -7.60 -9.72 -1.75
C TYR A 568 -8.30 -10.55 -0.67
N THR A 569 -8.15 -11.88 -0.73
CA THR A 569 -8.55 -12.76 0.37
C THR A 569 -7.32 -13.08 1.20
N ASN A 570 -7.24 -12.55 2.43
CA ASN A 570 -6.28 -13.07 3.39
C ASN A 570 -6.64 -14.54 3.65
N VAL A 571 -5.70 -15.44 3.35
CA VAL A 571 -5.81 -16.91 3.41
C VAL A 571 -6.34 -17.46 4.75
N THR A 572 -6.43 -16.61 5.78
CA THR A 572 -6.73 -17.01 7.15
C THR A 572 -8.14 -16.69 7.67
N ASN A 573 -8.99 -15.91 6.97
CA ASN A 573 -10.30 -15.54 7.54
C ASN A 573 -11.47 -15.71 6.55
N GLU A 574 -12.51 -16.42 7.01
CA GLU A 574 -13.88 -16.51 6.47
C GLU A 574 -14.62 -15.16 6.51
N TYR A 575 -14.01 -14.07 6.04
CA TYR A 575 -14.75 -12.83 5.88
C TYR A 575 -15.72 -13.01 4.71
N LYS A 576 -17.03 -12.96 5.02
CA LYS A 576 -18.11 -12.76 4.05
C LYS A 576 -17.68 -11.65 3.09
N THR A 577 -17.20 -12.04 1.92
CA THR A 577 -16.65 -11.12 0.94
C THR A 577 -17.83 -10.29 0.46
N VAL A 578 -17.74 -8.98 0.63
CA VAL A 578 -18.85 -8.12 0.24
C VAL A 578 -18.93 -8.12 -1.28
N PRO A 579 -20.12 -8.28 -1.90
CA PRO A 579 -20.25 -8.29 -3.35
C PRO A 579 -19.61 -7.05 -3.97
N GLN A 580 -18.87 -7.24 -5.05
CA GLN A 580 -18.21 -6.17 -5.80
C GLN A 580 -19.06 -5.70 -6.98
N TRP A 581 -19.87 -6.58 -7.55
CA TRP A 581 -20.69 -6.31 -8.73
C TRP A 581 -22.07 -6.95 -8.65
N TYR A 582 -22.99 -6.43 -9.45
CA TYR A 582 -24.32 -7.01 -9.67
C TYR A 582 -24.47 -7.41 -11.13
N PRO A 583 -24.99 -8.63 -11.40
CA PRO A 583 -25.36 -9.05 -12.74
C PRO A 583 -26.78 -8.61 -13.09
N ARG A 584 -27.02 -8.32 -14.37
CA ARG A 584 -28.35 -8.11 -14.97
C ARG A 584 -28.37 -8.70 -16.36
N VAL A 585 -29.48 -9.32 -16.76
CA VAL A 585 -29.65 -9.71 -18.15
C VAL A 585 -29.97 -8.47 -18.98
N GLU A 586 -29.13 -8.25 -19.98
CA GLU A 586 -29.25 -7.16 -20.93
C GLU A 586 -30.04 -7.60 -22.16
N SER A 587 -29.74 -8.79 -22.67
CA SER A 587 -30.50 -9.42 -23.75
C SER A 587 -30.35 -10.94 -23.70
N GLU A 588 -31.33 -11.63 -24.27
CA GLU A 588 -31.31 -13.08 -24.38
C GLU A 588 -32.08 -13.53 -25.62
N ASN A 589 -31.52 -14.49 -26.33
CA ASN A 589 -32.17 -15.26 -27.39
C ASN A 589 -31.86 -16.76 -27.22
N ASP A 590 -32.33 -17.60 -28.14
CA ASP A 590 -32.21 -19.06 -28.04
C ASP A 590 -30.77 -19.53 -27.79
N ASN A 591 -29.79 -18.89 -28.44
CA ASN A 591 -28.40 -19.31 -28.43
C ASN A 591 -27.45 -18.39 -27.66
N THR A 592 -27.83 -17.14 -27.40
CA THR A 592 -26.96 -16.11 -26.81
C THR A 592 -27.64 -15.45 -25.62
N GLN A 593 -26.90 -15.32 -24.52
CA GLN A 593 -27.30 -14.57 -23.35
C GLN A 593 -26.25 -13.50 -23.05
N VAL A 594 -26.68 -12.25 -22.87
CA VAL A 594 -25.80 -11.13 -22.54
C VAL A 594 -26.10 -10.66 -21.12
N ILE A 595 -25.09 -10.74 -20.25
CA ILE A 595 -25.16 -10.35 -18.85
C ILE A 595 -24.34 -9.10 -18.64
N LEU A 596 -25.02 -8.00 -18.31
CA LEU A 596 -24.41 -6.75 -17.89
C LEU A 596 -23.94 -6.86 -16.43
N LEU A 597 -22.66 -6.60 -16.22
CA LEU A 597 -22.03 -6.47 -14.91
C LEU A 597 -21.81 -5.00 -14.58
N THR A 598 -22.43 -4.54 -13.49
CA THR A 598 -22.25 -3.20 -12.94
C THR A 598 -21.63 -3.26 -11.56
N SER A 599 -20.81 -2.26 -11.22
CA SER A 599 -20.19 -2.24 -9.89
C SER A 599 -21.22 -1.99 -8.78
N ARG A 600 -20.96 -2.52 -7.60
CA ARG A 600 -21.84 -2.32 -6.44
C ARG A 600 -22.07 -0.85 -6.10
N VAL A 601 -21.05 -0.02 -6.31
CA VAL A 601 -21.13 1.43 -6.07
C VAL A 601 -22.12 2.06 -7.05
N TYR A 602 -22.03 1.69 -8.32
CA TYR A 602 -22.94 2.16 -9.36
C TYR A 602 -24.38 1.85 -9.00
N ASP A 603 -24.72 0.58 -8.72
CA ASP A 603 -26.10 0.17 -8.47
C ASP A 603 -26.72 0.79 -7.23
N ARG A 604 -25.90 0.98 -6.20
CA ARG A 604 -26.34 1.61 -4.95
C ARG A 604 -26.71 3.09 -5.15
N VAL A 605 -26.05 3.77 -6.08
CA VAL A 605 -26.07 5.25 -6.15
C VAL A 605 -26.81 5.77 -7.39
N ILE A 606 -26.89 5.01 -8.49
CA ILE A 606 -27.45 5.48 -9.77
C ILE A 606 -28.88 6.04 -9.63
N ARG A 607 -29.80 5.30 -8.99
CA ARG A 607 -31.21 5.72 -8.85
C ARG A 607 -31.38 7.01 -8.04
N PRO A 608 -30.84 7.13 -6.80
CA PRO A 608 -30.96 8.38 -6.06
C PRO A 608 -30.22 9.54 -6.73
N ALA A 609 -29.09 9.29 -7.41
CA ALA A 609 -28.37 10.32 -8.15
C ALA A 609 -29.21 10.87 -9.30
N MET A 610 -29.79 9.99 -10.12
CA MET A 610 -30.65 10.39 -11.24
C MET A 610 -31.89 11.17 -10.80
N LYS A 611 -32.52 10.79 -9.68
CA LYS A 611 -33.65 11.55 -9.13
C LYS A 611 -33.24 12.99 -8.79
N ILE A 612 -32.09 13.19 -8.16
CA ILE A 612 -31.57 14.53 -7.87
C ILE A 612 -31.22 15.26 -9.16
N CYS A 613 -30.52 14.62 -10.11
CA CYS A 613 -30.22 15.24 -11.41
C CYS A 613 -31.48 15.68 -12.16
N THR A 614 -32.57 14.92 -12.09
CA THR A 614 -33.86 15.26 -12.70
C THR A 614 -34.45 16.55 -12.11
N LEU A 615 -34.38 16.73 -10.79
CA LEU A 615 -34.82 17.97 -10.12
C LEU A 615 -34.04 19.21 -10.57
N TRP A 616 -32.81 19.00 -11.05
CA TRP A 616 -31.91 20.03 -11.54
C TRP A 616 -31.91 20.13 -13.08
N ASN A 617 -32.89 19.53 -13.77
CA ASN A 617 -32.94 19.44 -15.23
C ASN A 617 -31.61 18.98 -15.87
N TYR A 618 -30.92 18.05 -15.20
CA TYR A 618 -29.63 17.51 -15.59
C TYR A 618 -28.49 18.52 -15.81
N SER A 619 -28.61 19.74 -15.25
CA SER A 619 -27.55 20.76 -15.25
C SER A 619 -26.36 20.38 -14.36
N ILE A 620 -26.59 19.53 -13.36
CA ILE A 620 -25.57 19.06 -12.44
C ILE A 620 -25.00 17.71 -12.87
N ASP A 621 -23.68 17.57 -12.74
CA ASP A 621 -22.94 16.35 -13.07
C ASP A 621 -23.34 15.21 -12.12
N ILE A 622 -23.73 14.06 -12.70
CA ILE A 622 -24.17 12.89 -11.95
C ILE A 622 -23.06 12.28 -11.08
N ASN A 623 -21.80 12.38 -11.49
CA ASN A 623 -20.66 11.92 -10.68
C ASN A 623 -20.47 12.81 -9.45
N LEU A 624 -20.71 14.12 -9.54
CA LEU A 624 -20.74 14.99 -8.35
C LEU A 624 -21.85 14.57 -7.39
N VAL A 625 -23.08 14.39 -7.88
CA VAL A 625 -24.21 13.94 -7.05
C VAL A 625 -23.93 12.57 -6.44
N GLY A 626 -23.38 11.64 -7.24
CA GLY A 626 -23.04 10.30 -6.81
C GLY A 626 -21.97 10.26 -5.73
N LEU A 627 -20.93 11.07 -5.89
CA LEU A 627 -19.88 11.26 -4.90
C LEU A 627 -20.47 11.72 -3.57
N LEU A 628 -21.35 12.72 -3.61
CA LEU A 628 -21.99 13.25 -2.41
C LEU A 628 -22.92 12.25 -1.74
N LEU A 629 -23.73 11.51 -2.51
CA LEU A 629 -24.57 10.44 -1.98
C LEU A 629 -23.75 9.31 -1.35
N ARG A 630 -22.57 8.99 -1.89
CA ARG A 630 -21.66 8.00 -1.32
C ARG A 630 -21.13 8.44 0.05
N ILE A 631 -20.79 9.72 0.20
CA ILE A 631 -20.24 10.31 1.44
C ILE A 631 -21.34 10.54 2.48
N ILE A 632 -22.41 11.24 2.12
CA ILE A 632 -23.43 11.77 3.03
C ILE A 632 -24.54 10.75 3.30
N ARG A 633 -24.85 9.87 2.33
CA ARG A 633 -25.90 8.84 2.41
C ARG A 633 -27.32 9.37 2.72
N SER A 634 -27.58 10.65 2.48
CA SER A 634 -28.89 11.28 2.64
C SER A 634 -29.18 12.19 1.45
N THR A 635 -30.28 11.92 0.74
CA THR A 635 -30.69 12.70 -0.44
C THR A 635 -31.04 14.14 -0.07
N SER A 636 -31.72 14.37 1.07
CA SER A 636 -32.12 15.72 1.49
C SER A 636 -30.92 16.62 1.80
N VAL A 637 -29.91 16.09 2.49
CA VAL A 637 -28.68 16.82 2.81
C VAL A 637 -27.86 17.08 1.55
N VAL A 638 -27.78 16.11 0.64
CA VAL A 638 -27.13 16.32 -0.67
C VAL A 638 -27.81 17.43 -1.45
N THR A 639 -29.15 17.42 -1.55
CA THR A 639 -29.89 18.49 -2.24
C THR A 639 -29.62 19.86 -1.62
N SER A 640 -29.66 19.99 -0.29
CA SER A 640 -29.36 21.25 0.40
C SER A 640 -27.93 21.71 0.13
N MET A 641 -26.95 20.80 0.14
CA MET A 641 -25.55 21.12 -0.14
C MET A 641 -25.33 21.58 -1.59
N LEU A 642 -26.04 20.97 -2.53
CA LEU A 642 -26.00 21.36 -3.94
C LEU A 642 -26.64 22.73 -4.19
N LEU A 643 -27.71 23.07 -3.46
CA LEU A 643 -28.29 24.43 -3.49
C LEU A 643 -27.27 25.47 -3.00
N SER A 644 -26.61 25.21 -1.87
CA SER A 644 -25.57 26.12 -1.36
C SER A 644 -24.36 26.22 -2.29
N PHE A 645 -24.00 25.13 -2.98
CA PHE A 645 -22.96 25.14 -4.00
C PHE A 645 -23.36 26.01 -5.20
N ASP A 646 -24.59 25.87 -5.68
CA ASP A 646 -25.13 26.64 -6.81
C ASP A 646 -25.27 28.14 -6.48
N GLU A 647 -25.69 28.49 -5.26
CA GLU A 647 -25.65 29.86 -4.75
C GLU A 647 -24.23 30.42 -4.74
N TRP A 648 -23.27 29.65 -4.23
CA TRP A 648 -21.87 30.04 -4.22
C TRP A 648 -21.31 30.24 -5.64
N LYS A 649 -21.69 29.41 -6.62
CA LYS A 649 -21.25 29.59 -8.01
C LYS A 649 -21.73 30.90 -8.64
N ARG A 650 -22.86 31.45 -8.18
CA ARG A 650 -23.41 32.73 -8.65
C ARG A 650 -22.71 33.95 -8.04
N GLU A 651 -21.86 33.78 -7.04
CA GLU A 651 -21.06 34.89 -6.50
C GLU A 651 -20.02 35.36 -7.55
N ASN A 652 -19.81 36.68 -7.67
CA ASN A 652 -18.85 37.23 -8.64
C ASN A 652 -17.43 36.66 -8.41
N ASN A 653 -16.71 36.44 -9.52
CA ASN A 653 -15.31 36.01 -9.58
C ASN A 653 -15.03 34.54 -9.22
N LYS A 654 -16.03 33.71 -8.91
CA LYS A 654 -15.80 32.29 -8.57
C LYS A 654 -15.38 31.43 -9.76
N GLU A 655 -15.96 31.65 -10.94
CA GLU A 655 -15.54 30.95 -12.16
C GLU A 655 -14.14 31.36 -12.62
N GLU A 656 -13.78 32.64 -12.46
CA GLU A 656 -12.42 33.15 -12.74
C GLU A 656 -11.40 32.50 -11.79
N GLN A 657 -11.68 32.46 -10.48
CA GLN A 657 -10.83 31.79 -9.48
C GLN A 657 -10.63 30.31 -9.77
N TYR A 658 -11.65 29.64 -10.30
CA TYR A 658 -11.51 28.25 -10.74
C TYR A 658 -10.60 28.14 -11.96
N THR A 659 -10.78 29.02 -12.95
CA THR A 659 -10.03 29.03 -14.21
C THR A 659 -8.52 29.10 -13.97
N GLU A 660 -8.07 29.92 -13.02
CA GLU A 660 -6.66 30.01 -12.61
C GLU A 660 -6.09 28.70 -12.04
N LYS A 661 -6.95 27.79 -11.54
CA LYS A 661 -6.54 26.56 -10.85
C LYS A 661 -6.71 25.30 -11.69
N ILE A 662 -7.32 25.38 -12.88
CA ILE A 662 -7.64 24.21 -13.73
C ILE A 662 -6.42 23.33 -13.95
N ASP A 663 -5.28 23.92 -14.35
CA ASP A 663 -4.05 23.17 -14.64
C ASP A 663 -3.54 22.38 -13.44
N THR A 664 -3.75 22.88 -12.22
CA THR A 664 -3.35 22.19 -10.99
C THR A 664 -4.19 20.94 -10.73
N PHE A 665 -5.48 20.99 -11.04
CA PHE A 665 -6.36 19.82 -10.98
C PHE A 665 -6.05 18.81 -12.09
N VAL A 666 -5.85 19.29 -13.33
CA VAL A 666 -5.54 18.45 -14.49
C VAL A 666 -4.22 17.71 -14.30
N LYS A 667 -3.16 18.39 -13.80
CA LYS A 667 -1.88 17.74 -13.45
C LYS A 667 -2.03 16.62 -12.42
N ARG A 668 -3.10 16.62 -11.63
CA ARG A 668 -3.43 15.57 -10.65
C ARG A 668 -4.51 14.59 -11.13
N ARG A 669 -4.82 14.59 -12.43
CA ARG A 669 -5.83 13.72 -13.07
C ARG A 669 -7.27 13.98 -12.58
N CYS A 670 -7.53 15.16 -12.04
CA CYS A 670 -8.87 15.59 -11.64
C CYS A 670 -9.53 16.34 -12.80
N CYS A 671 -10.09 15.64 -13.77
CA CYS A 671 -10.63 16.25 -15.00
C CYS A 671 -12.11 16.65 -14.92
N ASN A 672 -12.82 16.31 -13.85
CA ASN A 672 -14.23 16.69 -13.69
C ASN A 672 -14.36 18.10 -13.10
N HIS A 673 -14.70 19.08 -13.95
CA HIS A 673 -14.78 20.49 -13.57
C HIS A 673 -15.78 20.78 -12.45
N GLN A 674 -16.96 20.14 -12.44
CA GLN A 674 -17.96 20.39 -11.40
C GLN A 674 -17.51 19.85 -10.03
N ILE A 675 -16.86 18.67 -9.99
CA ILE A 675 -16.26 18.12 -8.76
C ILE A 675 -15.12 19.01 -8.27
N ASN A 676 -14.27 19.51 -9.18
CA ASN A 676 -13.18 20.40 -8.83
C ASN A 676 -13.70 21.72 -8.24
N MET A 677 -14.67 22.39 -8.89
CA MET A 677 -15.29 23.60 -8.36
C MET A 677 -15.97 23.35 -7.00
N PHE A 678 -16.68 22.23 -6.87
CA PHE A 678 -17.30 21.85 -5.60
C PHE A 678 -16.26 21.67 -4.49
N SER A 679 -15.07 21.15 -4.81
CA SER A 679 -14.00 21.00 -3.84
C SER A 679 -13.47 22.34 -3.32
N ILE A 680 -13.43 23.37 -4.17
CA ILE A 680 -13.06 24.75 -3.79
C ILE A 680 -14.14 25.33 -2.87
N PHE A 681 -15.41 25.23 -3.28
CA PHE A 681 -16.55 25.60 -2.42
C PHE A 681 -16.46 24.95 -1.04
N PHE A 682 -16.21 23.64 -1.00
CA PHE A 682 -16.08 22.90 0.25
C PHE A 682 -14.88 23.37 1.09
N ALA A 683 -13.75 23.67 0.44
CA ALA A 683 -12.57 24.20 1.10
C ALA A 683 -12.85 25.54 1.79
N GLU A 684 -13.49 26.46 1.07
CA GLU A 684 -13.84 27.80 1.57
C GLU A 684 -14.80 27.72 2.77
N LYS A 685 -15.88 26.94 2.65
CA LYS A 685 -16.88 26.84 3.74
C LYS A 685 -16.35 26.11 4.97
N MET A 686 -15.38 25.21 4.82
CA MET A 686 -14.83 24.41 5.92
C MET A 686 -13.48 24.91 6.45
N LEU A 687 -12.93 25.99 5.89
CA LEU A 687 -11.58 26.50 6.19
C LEU A 687 -10.49 25.42 6.08
N TYR A 688 -10.61 24.53 5.10
CA TYR A 688 -9.61 23.49 4.85
C TYR A 688 -8.41 24.06 4.08
N ASP A 689 -7.23 23.53 4.41
CA ASP A 689 -6.02 23.73 3.63
C ASP A 689 -6.17 23.16 2.21
N GLU A 690 -5.81 23.97 1.22
CA GLU A 690 -5.94 23.68 -0.21
C GLU A 690 -5.21 22.39 -0.60
N GLN A 691 -4.03 22.13 -0.03
CA GLN A 691 -3.29 20.90 -0.33
C GLN A 691 -4.01 19.63 0.10
N LYS A 692 -4.75 19.68 1.22
CA LYS A 692 -5.54 18.53 1.71
C LYS A 692 -6.73 18.26 0.80
N ILE A 693 -7.39 19.31 0.33
CA ILE A 693 -8.52 19.21 -0.60
C ILE A 693 -8.06 18.62 -1.93
N MET A 694 -6.94 19.09 -2.47
CA MET A 694 -6.39 18.53 -3.71
C MET A 694 -6.10 17.03 -3.60
N LYS A 695 -5.53 16.59 -2.47
CA LYS A 695 -5.32 15.16 -2.20
C LYS A 695 -6.66 14.40 -2.14
N LEU A 696 -7.65 14.97 -1.45
CA LEU A 696 -8.96 14.36 -1.30
C LEU A 696 -9.68 14.18 -2.66
N VAL A 697 -9.68 15.20 -3.50
CA VAL A 697 -10.29 15.15 -4.85
C VAL A 697 -9.56 14.13 -5.73
N THR A 698 -8.24 14.07 -5.64
CA THR A 698 -7.43 13.07 -6.37
C THR A 698 -7.84 11.66 -5.95
N VAL A 699 -7.98 11.41 -4.64
CA VAL A 699 -8.42 10.11 -4.12
C VAL A 699 -9.82 9.76 -4.63
N TYR A 700 -10.76 10.70 -4.59
CA TYR A 700 -12.13 10.43 -5.06
C TYR A 700 -12.22 10.19 -6.57
N THR A 701 -11.42 10.92 -7.35
CA THR A 701 -11.45 10.82 -8.81
C THR A 701 -10.69 9.59 -9.32
N VAL A 702 -9.48 9.35 -8.81
CA VAL A 702 -8.55 8.33 -9.34
C VAL A 702 -8.69 6.98 -8.65
N ILE A 703 -8.78 6.97 -7.31
CA ILE A 703 -8.75 5.73 -6.53
C ILE A 703 -10.16 5.18 -6.36
N ILE A 704 -11.06 6.02 -5.83
CA ILE A 704 -12.44 5.62 -5.56
C ILE A 704 -13.24 5.50 -6.86
N GLY A 705 -12.91 6.37 -7.81
CA GLY A 705 -13.45 6.43 -9.15
C GLY A 705 -14.84 7.03 -9.26
N LEU A 706 -15.12 7.56 -10.45
CA LEU A 706 -16.39 8.17 -10.82
C LEU A 706 -17.25 7.15 -11.60
N PRO A 707 -18.27 6.54 -10.99
CA PRO A 707 -18.89 5.33 -11.52
C PRO A 707 -19.75 5.56 -12.76
N PHE A 708 -20.10 6.80 -13.11
CA PHE A 708 -21.05 7.11 -14.18
C PHE A 708 -20.38 7.66 -15.43
N VAL A 709 -20.98 7.36 -16.57
CA VAL A 709 -20.61 7.83 -17.90
C VAL A 709 -21.78 8.60 -18.53
N GLU A 710 -21.52 9.36 -19.58
CA GLU A 710 -22.58 10.16 -20.24
C GLU A 710 -23.72 9.27 -20.79
N ALA A 711 -23.40 8.05 -21.25
CA ALA A 711 -24.39 7.09 -21.72
C ALA A 711 -25.42 6.71 -20.63
N ASP A 712 -25.05 6.74 -19.35
CA ASP A 712 -25.99 6.49 -18.24
C ASP A 712 -27.11 7.55 -18.23
N LYS A 713 -26.72 8.82 -18.39
CA LYS A 713 -27.65 9.96 -18.44
C LYS A 713 -28.62 9.81 -19.60
N GLN A 714 -28.13 9.48 -20.79
CA GLN A 714 -28.95 9.27 -22.00
C GLN A 714 -29.94 8.10 -21.83
N THR A 715 -29.46 6.97 -21.28
CA THR A 715 -30.28 5.79 -21.02
C THR A 715 -31.39 6.07 -20.00
N TRP A 716 -31.12 6.95 -19.02
CA TRP A 716 -32.15 7.33 -18.05
C TRP A 716 -33.20 8.26 -18.67
N MET A 717 -32.77 9.29 -19.40
CA MET A 717 -33.69 10.25 -20.05
C MET A 717 -34.68 9.56 -20.98
N THR A 718 -34.20 8.59 -21.78
CA THR A 718 -35.03 7.78 -22.70
C THR A 718 -36.02 6.84 -22.01
N ARG A 719 -35.83 6.52 -20.72
CA ARG A 719 -36.77 5.69 -19.94
C ARG A 719 -37.84 6.51 -19.19
N THR A 720 -37.63 7.82 -19.06
CA THR A 720 -38.53 8.75 -18.36
C THR A 720 -39.37 9.61 -19.29
N LEU A 721 -39.01 9.67 -20.58
CA LEU A 721 -39.87 10.11 -21.67
C LEU A 721 -40.74 8.94 -22.12
#